data_AF-A0A9D7MS83-F1
#
_entry.id   AF-A0A9D7MS83-F1
#
_cell.length_a   1.000
_cell.length_b   1.000
_cell.length_c   1.000
_cell.angle_alpha   90.00
_cell.angle_beta   90.00
_cell.angle_gamma   90.00
#
_symmetry.space_group_name_H-M   'P 1'
#
loop_
_entity.id
_entity.type
_entity.pdbx_description
1 polymer ?
#
loop_
_entity_poly.entity_id
_entity_poly.type
_entity_poly.pdbx_seq_one_letter_code
_entity_poly.pdbx_strand_id
1 'polypeptide(L)'
;MATPAPQTLTLDAALQQAIAHHRAGRLREAEQLYRAILQVQPDHAQAHHHLGVLEGQVAQTSTVQSAPSNADAPTPEQNNQLIALFNGGHFAELEAQALALLQKFPDSGFLWSILSGAMHLQGKDALHAFRKSAELAPDDAAIHHNLGNFLEDRGCADEAVASYRRALAIQPELADTHCNLGNVLRKLGRFEDAAASCKHALALNPNFAEAHFNLGNTERDLGRLDDAIASYRRAVALKPDFTNAHCNLGNVLRDRKQADAAVASYRRAIDIQPDLVEAHCNLGSVLRDLKQLDGAVASCRRALEIQPDWVEAHCRLGAVLYDLGQLDDAVASYRRAIAIDPGHADSHSNLGVALHRLEQADEAVASHLRAWKLQPGALHHAIRAHLMMPHIHASVEAMAAWRDRYQAGITTLMKAFGTLEDPVQNANPNSFALAYHHRCDRALMESLCRSFRHMLPALTTVSPHALGKPIHTKKDSRIRVGFLSEYLVAHTITKLFLGFIRDLDRNKFEVIVIHTPGAKQDSFSQNVNQLADKALTLPDALQLQQQVVMAEQLDVLFYPDIGMAPSTYFLAYARLAPVQAVGWGHPDTTGLDTMDYFVSGDMIEPRQAEAHYTEALIRLNRLPCCYYQAIAAPTDIPLRPTLGLPATGTLYGCPQSLYKFHPDFDGVLLAIAEGDPTGHIVLLEGKQAAMLAQIRTRWANSAPLLLERVVFMPPLDLLSFMGLIATMDVLLDPIYFGSGNTLYEAMVYGIPVVTWPSDFMRGRIVAGAYQQMGVADAPIAPRLEDYANLALALGRNPQRRNTLRQALQQAAARELFADAQAVREFEIFLEAALAAASRGEKLPSGWKPHPPSV
;
A
#
# COMPACT_ATOMS: atom_id res chain seq x y z
N MET A 1 -82.49 -27.95 32.87
CA MET A 1 -81.62 -27.26 33.84
C MET A 1 -80.21 -27.34 33.31
N ALA A 2 -79.74 -26.27 32.66
CA ALA A 2 -78.42 -26.22 32.05
C ALA A 2 -77.39 -25.78 33.11
N THR A 3 -76.41 -26.63 33.34
CA THR A 3 -75.18 -26.35 34.11
C THR A 3 -74.43 -25.17 33.46
N PRO A 4 -74.01 -24.14 34.21
CA PRO A 4 -73.22 -23.05 33.65
C PRO A 4 -71.81 -23.53 33.29
N ALA A 5 -71.32 -23.08 32.13
CA ALA A 5 -69.99 -23.34 31.59
C ALA A 5 -68.88 -22.73 32.48
N PRO A 6 -67.68 -23.32 32.53
CA PRO A 6 -66.57 -22.80 33.33
C PRO A 6 -66.09 -21.45 32.78
N GLN A 7 -65.97 -20.45 33.67
CA GLN A 7 -65.43 -19.13 33.33
C GLN A 7 -63.93 -19.26 33.01
N THR A 8 -63.53 -18.90 31.79
CA THR A 8 -62.12 -18.75 31.39
C THR A 8 -61.62 -17.38 31.84
N LEU A 9 -60.64 -17.37 32.76
CA LEU A 9 -59.94 -16.17 33.23
C LEU A 9 -59.01 -15.60 32.13
N THR A 10 -58.86 -14.27 32.07
CA THR A 10 -57.85 -13.60 31.23
C THR A 10 -56.44 -13.76 31.83
N LEU A 11 -55.38 -13.62 31.02
CA LEU A 11 -53.97 -13.78 31.47
C LEU A 11 -53.64 -12.88 32.68
N ASP A 12 -54.03 -11.61 32.63
CA ASP A 12 -53.81 -10.67 33.74
C ASP A 12 -54.61 -11.05 35.00
N ALA A 13 -55.85 -11.52 34.84
CA ALA A 13 -56.66 -11.96 35.98
C ALA A 13 -56.10 -13.25 36.61
N ALA A 14 -55.62 -14.18 35.77
CA ALA A 14 -54.93 -15.39 36.22
C ALA A 14 -53.62 -15.05 36.95
N LEU A 15 -52.87 -14.05 36.47
CA LEU A 15 -51.63 -13.59 37.10
C LEU A 15 -51.89 -12.92 38.46
N GLN A 16 -52.88 -12.01 38.53
CA GLN A 16 -53.26 -11.38 39.81
C GLN A 16 -53.77 -12.40 40.82
N GLN A 17 -54.52 -13.41 40.35
CA GLN A 17 -54.98 -14.50 41.20
C GLN A 17 -53.81 -15.38 41.67
N ALA A 18 -52.85 -15.69 40.79
CA ALA A 18 -51.63 -16.43 41.15
C ALA A 18 -50.82 -15.68 42.22
N ILE A 19 -50.64 -14.38 42.06
CA ILE A 19 -49.95 -13.51 43.03
C ILE A 19 -50.72 -13.46 44.36
N ALA A 20 -52.06 -13.42 44.34
CA ALA A 20 -52.86 -13.45 45.55
C ALA A 20 -52.76 -14.79 46.30
N HIS A 21 -52.72 -15.92 45.60
CA HIS A 21 -52.44 -17.23 46.19
C HIS A 21 -51.01 -17.31 46.76
N HIS A 22 -50.04 -16.75 46.05
CA HIS A 22 -48.63 -16.69 46.47
C HIS A 22 -48.46 -15.89 47.76
N ARG A 23 -49.06 -14.70 47.84
CA ARG A 23 -49.05 -13.85 49.05
C ARG A 23 -49.77 -14.47 50.24
N ALA A 24 -50.78 -15.30 50.00
CA ALA A 24 -51.54 -15.99 51.04
C ALA A 24 -50.92 -17.34 51.48
N GLY A 25 -49.72 -17.68 50.99
CA GLY A 25 -49.02 -18.93 51.35
C GLY A 25 -49.60 -20.20 50.71
N ARG A 26 -50.54 -20.06 49.76
CA ARG A 26 -51.14 -21.16 49.00
C ARG A 26 -50.27 -21.48 47.77
N LEU A 27 -49.07 -22.01 48.04
CA LEU A 27 -47.98 -22.11 47.07
C LEU A 27 -48.30 -23.07 45.91
N ARG A 28 -49.01 -24.18 46.17
CA ARG A 28 -49.38 -25.13 45.10
C ARG A 28 -50.39 -24.54 44.13
N GLU A 29 -51.37 -23.80 44.63
CA GLU A 29 -52.37 -23.13 43.79
C GLU A 29 -51.75 -21.97 42.99
N ALA A 30 -50.78 -21.25 43.56
CA ALA A 30 -50.02 -20.23 42.84
C ALA A 30 -49.13 -20.82 41.74
N GLU A 31 -48.40 -21.89 42.05
CA GLU A 31 -47.53 -22.59 41.08
C GLU A 31 -48.32 -23.11 39.87
N GLN A 32 -49.48 -23.72 40.10
CA GLN A 32 -50.35 -24.20 39.02
C GLN A 32 -50.79 -23.07 38.09
N LEU A 33 -51.12 -21.90 38.65
CA LEU A 33 -51.55 -20.74 37.85
C LEU A 33 -50.37 -20.11 37.08
N TYR A 34 -49.19 -19.97 37.68
CA TYR A 34 -48.01 -19.49 36.96
C TYR A 34 -47.59 -20.43 35.82
N ARG A 35 -47.59 -21.74 36.05
CA ARG A 35 -47.30 -22.73 34.99
C ARG A 35 -48.36 -22.72 33.88
N ALA A 36 -49.64 -22.50 34.22
CA ALA A 36 -50.70 -22.37 33.22
C ALA A 36 -50.52 -21.10 32.37
N ILE A 37 -50.08 -19.99 32.96
CA ILE A 37 -49.75 -18.75 32.22
C ILE A 37 -48.59 -18.99 31.26
N LEU A 38 -47.54 -19.68 31.70
CA LEU A 38 -46.36 -19.98 30.88
C LEU A 38 -46.63 -21.01 29.76
N GLN A 39 -47.65 -21.86 29.91
CA GLN A 39 -48.11 -22.71 28.80
C GLN A 39 -48.78 -21.92 27.67
N VAL A 40 -49.39 -20.76 27.99
CA VAL A 40 -50.06 -19.90 27.01
C VAL A 40 -49.10 -18.84 26.45
N GLN A 41 -48.22 -18.29 27.28
CA GLN A 41 -47.19 -17.33 26.87
C GLN A 41 -45.83 -17.69 27.51
N PRO A 42 -44.97 -18.44 26.77
CA PRO A 42 -43.72 -18.97 27.30
C PRO A 42 -42.73 -17.91 27.78
N ASP A 43 -42.79 -16.66 27.29
CA ASP A 43 -41.86 -15.58 27.67
C ASP A 43 -42.48 -14.57 28.65
N HIS A 44 -43.56 -14.95 29.36
CA HIS A 44 -44.27 -14.05 30.26
C HIS A 44 -43.42 -13.71 31.49
N ALA A 45 -42.66 -12.61 31.41
CA ALA A 45 -41.62 -12.21 32.36
C ALA A 45 -42.04 -12.27 33.84
N GLN A 46 -43.25 -11.80 34.18
CA GLN A 46 -43.72 -11.81 35.57
C GLN A 46 -44.07 -13.21 36.08
N ALA A 47 -44.53 -14.11 35.21
CA ALA A 47 -44.85 -15.48 35.61
C ALA A 47 -43.57 -16.30 35.82
N HIS A 48 -42.54 -16.09 34.98
CA HIS A 48 -41.20 -16.64 35.17
C HIS A 48 -40.54 -16.14 36.45
N HIS A 49 -40.59 -14.83 36.68
CA HIS A 49 -40.04 -14.23 37.89
C HIS A 49 -40.71 -14.82 39.16
N HIS A 50 -42.04 -14.86 39.21
CA HIS A 50 -42.75 -15.38 40.38
C HIS A 50 -42.63 -16.89 40.54
N LEU A 51 -42.57 -17.67 39.45
CA LEU A 51 -42.31 -19.11 39.52
C LEU A 51 -40.89 -19.39 40.05
N GLY A 52 -39.88 -18.64 39.60
CA GLY A 52 -38.52 -18.75 40.12
C GLY A 52 -38.41 -18.37 41.60
N VAL A 53 -39.15 -17.35 42.05
CA VAL A 53 -39.27 -17.00 43.48
C VAL A 53 -39.96 -18.11 44.27
N LEU A 54 -41.00 -18.74 43.72
CA LEU A 54 -41.74 -19.83 44.36
C LEU A 54 -40.89 -21.11 44.44
N GLU A 55 -40.14 -21.46 43.39
CA GLU A 55 -39.19 -22.57 43.40
C GLU A 55 -38.04 -22.33 44.40
N GLY A 56 -37.58 -21.09 44.55
CA GLY A 56 -36.65 -20.70 45.62
C GLY A 56 -37.24 -20.85 47.03
N GLN A 57 -38.54 -20.54 47.22
CA GLN A 57 -39.24 -20.74 48.50
C GLN A 57 -39.55 -22.22 48.80
N VAL A 58 -39.80 -23.04 47.78
CA VAL A 58 -40.03 -24.49 47.90
C VAL A 58 -38.72 -25.26 48.16
N ALA A 59 -37.62 -24.82 47.55
CA ALA A 59 -36.28 -25.31 47.88
C ALA A 59 -35.90 -25.01 49.34
N GLN A 60 -36.32 -23.85 49.88
CA GLN A 60 -36.14 -23.50 51.30
C GLN A 60 -37.07 -24.28 52.25
N THR A 61 -38.24 -24.74 51.80
CA THR A 61 -39.19 -25.52 52.64
C THR A 61 -38.95 -27.03 52.63
N SER A 62 -38.14 -27.55 51.71
CA SER A 62 -37.74 -28.97 51.66
C SER A 62 -36.64 -29.32 52.68
N THR A 63 -36.04 -28.31 53.31
CA THR A 63 -35.07 -28.42 54.41
C THR A 63 -35.62 -27.78 55.69
N VAL A 64 -36.77 -28.24 56.16
CA VAL A 64 -37.31 -27.84 57.47
C VAL A 64 -37.41 -29.06 58.38
N GLN A 65 -36.27 -29.47 58.94
CA GLN A 65 -36.24 -29.85 60.34
C GLN A 65 -36.19 -28.55 61.15
N SER A 66 -37.24 -28.30 61.93
CA SER A 66 -37.34 -27.34 63.04
C SER A 66 -36.24 -26.28 63.13
N ALA A 67 -36.46 -25.10 62.54
CA ALA A 67 -35.64 -23.92 62.78
C ALA A 67 -36.30 -23.02 63.86
N PRO A 68 -35.52 -22.44 64.79
CA PRO A 68 -36.02 -21.46 65.76
C PRO A 68 -36.30 -20.11 65.09
N SER A 69 -37.02 -19.22 65.80
CA SER A 69 -37.41 -17.88 65.38
C SER A 69 -36.26 -17.04 64.78
N ASN A 70 -36.39 -16.62 63.51
CA ASN A 70 -35.43 -15.77 62.81
C ASN A 70 -35.43 -14.34 63.39
N ALA A 71 -34.38 -13.98 64.14
CA ALA A 71 -34.05 -12.62 64.55
C ALA A 71 -32.88 -12.03 63.74
N ASP A 72 -32.27 -12.80 62.82
CA ASP A 72 -30.96 -12.47 62.20
C ASP A 72 -31.03 -12.11 60.71
N ALA A 73 -32.22 -11.84 60.13
CA ALA A 73 -32.37 -11.45 58.72
C ALA A 73 -33.42 -10.34 58.51
N PRO A 74 -33.28 -9.49 57.47
CA PRO A 74 -34.29 -8.47 57.14
C PRO A 74 -35.64 -9.09 56.79
N THR A 75 -36.73 -8.39 57.11
CA THR A 75 -38.08 -8.86 56.78
C THR A 75 -38.34 -8.79 55.27
N PRO A 76 -39.26 -9.61 54.73
CA PRO A 76 -39.65 -9.53 53.32
C PRO A 76 -40.15 -8.14 52.89
N GLU A 77 -40.83 -7.41 53.77
CA GLU A 77 -41.26 -6.03 53.52
C GLU A 77 -40.06 -5.07 53.36
N GLN A 78 -39.04 -5.19 54.22
CA GLN A 78 -37.81 -4.40 54.13
C GLN A 78 -37.08 -4.69 52.82
N ASN A 79 -36.99 -5.96 52.40
CA ASN A 79 -36.34 -6.33 51.14
C ASN A 79 -37.12 -5.80 49.92
N ASN A 80 -38.45 -5.91 49.92
CA ASN A 80 -39.29 -5.42 48.84
C ASN A 80 -39.21 -3.89 48.68
N GLN A 81 -39.05 -3.16 49.79
CA GLN A 81 -38.85 -1.71 49.77
C GLN A 81 -37.54 -1.33 49.08
N LEU A 82 -36.44 -2.03 49.39
CA LEU A 82 -35.15 -1.80 48.74
C LEU A 82 -35.21 -2.14 47.24
N ILE A 83 -35.89 -3.22 46.86
CA ILE A 83 -36.09 -3.58 45.44
C ILE A 83 -36.90 -2.50 44.71
N ALA A 84 -37.94 -1.94 45.34
CA ALA A 84 -38.73 -0.85 44.75
C ALA A 84 -37.88 0.41 44.53
N LEU A 85 -36.99 0.76 45.47
CA LEU A 85 -36.05 1.88 45.31
C LEU A 85 -35.03 1.62 44.21
N PHE A 86 -34.51 0.39 44.10
CA PHE A 86 -33.60 -0.01 43.01
C PHE A 86 -34.29 0.13 41.65
N ASN A 87 -35.50 -0.41 41.50
CA ASN A 87 -36.27 -0.34 40.26
C ASN A 87 -36.74 1.09 39.92
N GLY A 88 -36.97 1.93 40.94
CA GLY A 88 -37.31 3.34 40.77
C GLY A 88 -36.12 4.25 40.47
N GLY A 89 -34.89 3.73 40.44
CA GLY A 89 -33.68 4.53 40.22
C GLY A 89 -33.27 5.43 41.38
N HIS A 90 -33.84 5.23 42.57
CA HIS A 90 -33.58 6.03 43.77
C HIS A 90 -32.32 5.53 44.51
N PHE A 91 -31.18 5.47 43.82
CA PHE A 91 -29.98 4.77 44.29
C PHE A 91 -29.34 5.36 45.56
N ALA A 92 -29.40 6.69 45.75
CA ALA A 92 -28.87 7.34 46.96
C ALA A 92 -29.71 7.00 48.21
N GLU A 93 -31.04 6.94 48.07
CA GLU A 93 -31.95 6.55 49.14
C GLU A 93 -31.83 5.05 49.44
N LEU A 94 -31.71 4.24 48.37
CA LEU A 94 -31.45 2.81 48.47
C LEU A 94 -30.17 2.52 49.25
N GLU A 95 -29.07 3.20 48.93
CA GLU A 95 -27.79 3.04 49.63
C GLU A 95 -27.93 3.37 51.12
N ALA A 96 -28.58 4.50 51.45
CA ALA A 96 -28.79 4.90 52.84
C ALA A 96 -29.62 3.87 53.62
N GLN A 97 -30.69 3.35 53.02
CA GLN A 97 -31.54 2.34 53.66
C GLN A 97 -30.86 0.97 53.76
N ALA A 98 -30.10 0.56 52.75
CA ALA A 98 -29.32 -0.68 52.77
C ALA A 98 -28.23 -0.63 53.86
N LEU A 99 -27.52 0.50 54.00
CA LEU A 99 -26.52 0.71 55.07
C LEU A 99 -27.15 0.68 56.47
N ALA A 100 -28.31 1.30 56.65
CA ALA A 100 -29.03 1.30 57.93
C ALA A 100 -29.50 -0.12 58.33
N LEU A 101 -29.88 -0.94 57.36
CA LEU A 101 -30.24 -2.34 57.58
C LEU A 101 -29.00 -3.22 57.81
N LEU A 102 -27.88 -2.95 57.15
CA LEU A 102 -26.60 -3.66 57.37
C LEU A 102 -26.04 -3.44 58.78
N GLN A 103 -26.35 -2.33 59.45
CA GLN A 103 -26.02 -2.16 60.87
C GLN A 103 -26.72 -3.17 61.78
N LYS A 104 -27.90 -3.65 61.36
CA LYS A 104 -28.71 -4.62 62.11
C LYS A 104 -28.48 -6.05 61.63
N PHE A 105 -28.17 -6.23 60.35
CA PHE A 105 -28.02 -7.52 59.67
C PHE A 105 -26.72 -7.54 58.85
N PRO A 106 -25.54 -7.51 59.51
CA PRO A 106 -24.25 -7.34 58.83
C PRO A 106 -23.87 -8.51 57.91
N ASP A 107 -24.43 -9.70 58.15
CA ASP A 107 -24.15 -10.91 57.36
C ASP A 107 -25.19 -11.18 56.26
N SER A 108 -26.07 -10.21 55.97
CA SER A 108 -27.08 -10.36 54.92
C SER A 108 -26.48 -10.17 53.53
N GLY A 109 -26.26 -11.28 52.81
CA GLY A 109 -25.78 -11.27 51.43
C GLY A 109 -26.66 -10.45 50.47
N PHE A 110 -27.98 -10.46 50.67
CA PHE A 110 -28.94 -9.66 49.90
C PHE A 110 -28.71 -8.15 50.09
N LEU A 111 -28.50 -7.69 51.32
CA LEU A 111 -28.26 -6.27 51.60
C LEU A 111 -26.91 -5.80 51.02
N TRP A 112 -25.87 -6.63 51.10
CA TRP A 112 -24.60 -6.33 50.47
C TRP A 112 -24.69 -6.31 48.94
N SER A 113 -25.48 -7.21 48.34
CA SER A 113 -25.71 -7.25 46.89
C SER A 113 -26.47 -6.02 46.38
N ILE A 114 -27.51 -5.57 47.09
CA ILE A 114 -28.29 -4.40 46.66
C ILE A 114 -27.52 -3.11 46.91
N LEU A 115 -26.72 -3.05 47.99
CA LEU A 115 -25.80 -1.96 48.26
C LEU A 115 -24.73 -1.84 47.17
N SER A 116 -24.09 -2.95 46.78
CA SER A 116 -23.04 -2.93 45.76
C SER A 116 -23.58 -2.44 44.41
N GLY A 117 -24.77 -2.89 44.01
CA GLY A 117 -25.46 -2.41 42.80
C GLY A 117 -25.79 -0.91 42.88
N ALA A 118 -26.34 -0.44 44.01
CA ALA A 118 -26.67 0.98 44.21
C ALA A 118 -25.43 1.89 44.17
N MET A 119 -24.34 1.46 44.80
CA MET A 119 -23.07 2.20 44.80
C MET A 119 -22.44 2.24 43.41
N HIS A 120 -22.46 1.11 42.68
CA HIS A 120 -21.94 1.02 41.31
C HIS A 120 -22.67 1.95 40.35
N LEU A 121 -24.02 1.97 40.37
CA LEU A 121 -24.82 2.84 39.52
C LEU A 121 -24.67 4.33 39.84
N GLN A 122 -24.18 4.67 41.03
CA GLN A 122 -23.80 6.04 41.41
C GLN A 122 -22.33 6.40 41.08
N GLY A 123 -21.56 5.47 40.49
CA GLY A 123 -20.14 5.66 40.21
C GLY A 123 -19.24 5.66 41.46
N LYS A 124 -19.71 5.11 42.59
CA LYS A 124 -18.94 5.00 43.84
C LYS A 124 -18.10 3.71 43.86
N ASP A 125 -17.13 3.65 44.77
CA ASP A 125 -16.35 2.42 45.00
C ASP A 125 -17.18 1.35 45.71
N ALA A 126 -17.68 0.39 44.93
CA ALA A 126 -18.47 -0.73 45.41
C ALA A 126 -17.64 -2.01 45.63
N LEU A 127 -16.31 -2.00 45.47
CA LEU A 127 -15.49 -3.22 45.48
C LEU A 127 -15.64 -4.01 46.78
N HIS A 128 -15.62 -3.30 47.91
CA HIS A 128 -15.81 -3.92 49.22
C HIS A 128 -17.19 -4.58 49.34
N ALA A 129 -18.24 -3.88 48.90
CA ALA A 129 -19.61 -4.39 48.95
C ALA A 129 -19.79 -5.61 48.03
N PHE A 130 -19.23 -5.60 46.82
CA PHE A 130 -19.26 -6.75 45.92
C PHE A 130 -18.50 -7.95 46.48
N ARG A 131 -17.28 -7.76 47.03
CA ARG A 131 -16.51 -8.84 47.65
C ARG A 131 -17.24 -9.42 48.87
N LYS A 132 -17.82 -8.57 49.73
CA LYS A 132 -18.62 -9.02 50.87
C LYS A 132 -19.87 -9.77 50.45
N SER A 133 -20.56 -9.31 49.41
CA SER A 133 -21.69 -10.03 48.83
C SER A 133 -21.27 -11.43 48.33
N ALA A 134 -20.13 -11.53 47.63
CA ALA A 134 -19.60 -12.81 47.13
C ALA A 134 -19.08 -13.74 48.25
N GLU A 135 -18.56 -13.19 49.35
CA GLU A 135 -18.13 -13.95 50.53
C GLU A 135 -19.33 -14.57 51.27
N LEU A 136 -20.43 -13.83 51.40
CA LEU A 136 -21.62 -14.25 52.14
C LEU A 136 -22.55 -15.16 51.33
N ALA A 137 -22.46 -15.11 49.99
CA ALA A 137 -23.21 -15.95 49.08
C ALA A 137 -22.29 -16.57 47.99
N PRO A 138 -21.36 -17.47 48.38
CA PRO A 138 -20.32 -18.00 47.49
C PRO A 138 -20.85 -18.90 46.37
N ASP A 139 -22.10 -19.36 46.47
CA ASP A 139 -22.78 -20.23 45.51
C ASP A 139 -23.88 -19.51 44.71
N ASP A 140 -23.90 -18.17 44.75
CA ASP A 140 -24.78 -17.35 43.91
C ASP A 140 -24.04 -16.88 42.65
N ALA A 141 -24.42 -17.45 41.50
CA ALA A 141 -23.78 -17.13 40.22
C ALA A 141 -23.97 -15.67 39.80
N ALA A 142 -25.10 -15.04 40.15
CA ALA A 142 -25.40 -13.65 39.76
C ALA A 142 -24.49 -12.65 40.49
N ILE A 143 -24.16 -12.92 41.76
CA ILE A 143 -23.22 -12.09 42.53
C ILE A 143 -21.81 -12.15 41.92
N HIS A 144 -21.33 -13.33 41.57
CA HIS A 144 -20.02 -13.49 40.92
C HIS A 144 -20.00 -12.89 39.50
N HIS A 145 -21.08 -12.99 38.74
CA HIS A 145 -21.23 -12.31 37.45
C HIS A 145 -21.15 -10.78 37.60
N ASN A 146 -21.91 -10.21 38.54
CA ASN A 146 -21.94 -8.77 38.77
C ASN A 146 -20.62 -8.22 39.33
N LEU A 147 -19.94 -8.99 40.20
CA LEU A 147 -18.57 -8.68 40.63
C LEU A 147 -17.61 -8.68 39.44
N GLY A 148 -17.75 -9.64 38.51
CA GLY A 148 -17.00 -9.69 37.26
C GLY A 148 -17.19 -8.43 36.41
N ASN A 149 -18.44 -8.00 36.19
CA ASN A 149 -18.76 -6.77 35.45
C ASN A 149 -18.11 -5.54 36.10
N PHE A 150 -18.23 -5.41 37.43
CA PHE A 150 -17.64 -4.29 38.17
C PHE A 150 -16.10 -4.26 38.07
N LEU A 151 -15.46 -5.43 38.15
CA LEU A 151 -14.01 -5.57 38.01
C LEU A 151 -13.54 -5.25 36.59
N GLU A 152 -14.32 -5.61 35.57
CA GLU A 152 -14.07 -5.24 34.18
C GLU A 152 -14.10 -3.72 34.00
N ASP A 153 -15.11 -3.04 34.54
CA ASP A 153 -15.25 -1.58 34.46
C ASP A 153 -14.08 -0.85 35.15
N ARG A 154 -13.44 -1.49 36.13
CA ARG A 154 -12.22 -1.00 36.80
C ARG A 154 -10.92 -1.34 36.09
N GLY A 155 -10.96 -2.12 35.02
CA GLY A 155 -9.76 -2.61 34.31
C GLY A 155 -9.03 -3.75 35.02
N CYS A 156 -9.62 -4.34 36.06
CA CYS A 156 -9.06 -5.49 36.81
C CYS A 156 -9.38 -6.82 36.08
N ALA A 157 -8.83 -6.97 34.87
CA ALA A 157 -9.23 -8.03 33.93
C ALA A 157 -9.03 -9.47 34.46
N ASP A 158 -7.93 -9.77 35.16
CA ASP A 158 -7.68 -11.12 35.70
C ASP A 158 -8.68 -11.48 36.82
N GLU A 159 -9.02 -10.52 37.69
CA GLU A 159 -10.02 -10.73 38.75
C GLU A 159 -11.43 -10.87 38.16
N ALA A 160 -11.75 -10.13 37.08
CA ALA A 160 -13.01 -10.26 36.37
C ALA A 160 -13.16 -11.66 35.75
N VAL A 161 -12.10 -12.18 35.12
CA VAL A 161 -12.07 -13.56 34.59
C VAL A 161 -12.30 -14.59 35.69
N ALA A 162 -11.66 -14.43 36.85
CA ALA A 162 -11.85 -15.34 37.99
C ALA A 162 -13.31 -15.33 38.48
N SER A 163 -13.91 -14.14 38.58
CA SER A 163 -15.31 -13.96 39.01
C SER A 163 -16.29 -14.56 38.01
N TYR A 164 -16.12 -14.32 36.71
CA TYR A 164 -16.96 -14.95 35.67
C TYR A 164 -16.81 -16.48 35.64
N ARG A 165 -15.59 -17.02 35.80
CA ARG A 165 -15.39 -18.48 35.88
C ARG A 165 -16.06 -19.08 37.11
N ARG A 166 -16.07 -18.37 38.24
CA ARG A 166 -16.78 -18.80 39.44
C ARG A 166 -18.29 -18.82 39.20
N ALA A 167 -18.85 -17.77 38.58
CA ALA A 167 -20.26 -17.75 38.18
C ALA A 167 -20.62 -18.93 37.26
N LEU A 168 -19.78 -19.23 36.27
CA LEU A 168 -19.98 -20.33 35.32
C LEU A 168 -19.76 -21.73 35.93
N ALA A 169 -18.94 -21.85 36.98
CA ALA A 169 -18.79 -23.09 37.72
C ALA A 169 -20.04 -23.41 38.56
N ILE A 170 -20.76 -22.38 39.01
CA ILE A 170 -22.02 -22.51 39.74
C ILE A 170 -23.17 -22.75 38.76
N GLN A 171 -23.26 -21.93 37.71
CA GLN A 171 -24.31 -22.00 36.70
C GLN A 171 -23.71 -21.91 35.28
N PRO A 172 -23.49 -23.05 34.60
CA PRO A 172 -22.84 -23.10 33.28
C PRO A 172 -23.65 -22.46 32.14
N GLU A 173 -24.96 -22.34 32.30
CA GLU A 173 -25.91 -21.92 31.25
C GLU A 173 -26.12 -20.39 31.15
N LEU A 174 -25.21 -19.59 31.70
CA LEU A 174 -25.27 -18.13 31.65
C LEU A 174 -24.60 -17.59 30.38
N ALA A 175 -25.39 -17.42 29.31
CA ALA A 175 -24.92 -16.91 28.02
C ALA A 175 -24.24 -15.53 28.13
N ASP A 176 -24.80 -14.60 28.92
CA ASP A 176 -24.23 -13.27 29.16
C ASP A 176 -22.86 -13.34 29.84
N THR A 177 -22.70 -14.23 30.82
CA THR A 177 -21.41 -14.45 31.50
C THR A 177 -20.35 -15.01 30.56
N HIS A 178 -20.71 -15.97 29.69
CA HIS A 178 -19.79 -16.47 28.66
C HIS A 178 -19.40 -15.38 27.65
N CYS A 179 -20.34 -14.50 27.27
CA CYS A 179 -20.10 -13.38 26.37
C CYS A 179 -19.13 -12.34 26.99
N ASN A 180 -19.38 -11.93 28.24
CA ASN A 180 -18.53 -10.97 28.96
C ASN A 180 -17.15 -11.56 29.26
N LEU A 181 -17.08 -12.84 29.67
CA LEU A 181 -15.82 -13.56 29.83
C LEU A 181 -15.01 -13.57 28.52
N GLY A 182 -15.67 -13.82 27.39
CA GLY A 182 -15.05 -13.76 26.06
C GLY A 182 -14.43 -12.39 25.76
N ASN A 183 -15.16 -11.31 26.03
CA ASN A 183 -14.66 -9.95 25.82
C ASN A 183 -13.41 -9.64 26.68
N VAL A 184 -13.42 -10.01 27.96
CA VAL A 184 -12.28 -9.77 28.86
C VAL A 184 -11.07 -10.62 28.48
N LEU A 185 -11.28 -11.89 28.12
CA LEU A 185 -10.21 -12.76 27.64
C LEU A 185 -9.56 -12.21 26.36
N ARG A 186 -10.34 -11.61 25.45
CA ARG A 186 -9.82 -10.95 24.26
C ARG A 186 -8.96 -9.74 24.62
N LYS A 187 -9.40 -8.90 25.57
CA LYS A 187 -8.62 -7.76 26.09
C LYS A 187 -7.29 -8.20 26.74
N LEU A 188 -7.24 -9.40 27.30
CA LEU A 188 -6.02 -10.03 27.86
C LEU A 188 -5.12 -10.72 26.80
N GLY A 189 -5.47 -10.68 25.51
CA GLY A 189 -4.73 -11.37 24.45
C GLY A 189 -4.95 -12.89 24.41
N ARG A 190 -5.88 -13.44 25.20
CA ARG A 190 -6.20 -14.87 25.25
C ARG A 190 -7.28 -15.20 24.21
N PHE A 191 -6.93 -15.01 22.94
CA PHE A 191 -7.90 -14.98 21.86
C PHE A 191 -8.65 -16.30 21.62
N GLU A 192 -7.98 -17.46 21.73
CA GLU A 192 -8.67 -18.75 21.57
C GLU A 192 -9.67 -19.03 22.69
N ASP A 193 -9.31 -18.72 23.94
CA ASP A 193 -10.21 -18.85 25.08
C ASP A 193 -11.42 -17.91 24.94
N ALA A 194 -11.19 -16.70 24.41
CA ALA A 194 -12.23 -15.73 24.12
C ALA A 194 -13.21 -16.25 23.07
N ALA A 195 -12.69 -16.83 21.98
CA ALA A 195 -13.51 -17.39 20.90
C ALA A 195 -14.33 -18.59 21.41
N ALA A 196 -13.73 -19.45 22.22
CA ALA A 196 -14.42 -20.57 22.85
C ALA A 196 -15.56 -20.11 23.76
N SER A 197 -15.33 -19.08 24.58
CA SER A 197 -16.34 -18.51 25.48
C SER A 197 -17.51 -17.89 24.69
N CYS A 198 -17.22 -17.11 23.64
CA CYS A 198 -18.27 -16.56 22.78
C CYS A 198 -19.07 -17.66 22.06
N LYS A 199 -18.42 -18.73 21.58
CA LYS A 199 -19.10 -19.88 20.95
C LYS A 199 -20.01 -20.62 21.95
N HIS A 200 -19.63 -20.72 23.21
CA HIS A 200 -20.53 -21.26 24.26
C HIS A 200 -21.74 -20.35 24.51
N ALA A 201 -21.54 -19.02 24.60
CA ALA A 201 -22.65 -18.08 24.69
C ALA A 201 -23.65 -18.24 23.53
N LEU A 202 -23.14 -18.46 22.32
CA LEU A 202 -23.95 -18.67 21.11
C LEU A 202 -24.61 -20.05 21.03
N ALA A 203 -24.01 -21.09 21.65
CA ALA A 203 -24.65 -22.40 21.78
C ALA A 203 -25.87 -22.34 22.71
N LEU A 204 -25.79 -21.52 23.77
CA LEU A 204 -26.88 -21.27 24.71
C LEU A 204 -27.94 -20.32 24.12
N ASN A 205 -27.51 -19.27 23.42
CA ASN A 205 -28.38 -18.31 22.75
C ASN A 205 -27.87 -17.95 21.34
N PRO A 206 -28.35 -18.64 20.28
CA PRO A 206 -27.92 -18.38 18.90
C PRO A 206 -28.26 -16.99 18.35
N ASN A 207 -29.20 -16.28 18.98
CA ASN A 207 -29.68 -14.96 18.56
C ASN A 207 -29.06 -13.82 19.40
N PHE A 208 -27.96 -14.08 20.11
CA PHE A 208 -27.26 -13.09 20.92
C PHE A 208 -26.33 -12.21 20.07
N ALA A 209 -26.80 -11.02 19.69
CA ALA A 209 -26.09 -10.11 18.78
C ALA A 209 -24.71 -9.68 19.33
N GLU A 210 -24.61 -9.37 20.62
CA GLU A 210 -23.37 -8.96 21.28
C GLU A 210 -22.33 -10.10 21.31
N ALA A 211 -22.75 -11.35 21.50
CA ALA A 211 -21.85 -12.51 21.44
C ALA A 211 -21.32 -12.75 20.01
N HIS A 212 -22.14 -12.56 18.97
CA HIS A 212 -21.68 -12.57 17.58
C HIS A 212 -20.70 -11.43 17.30
N PHE A 213 -20.94 -10.23 17.81
CA PHE A 213 -20.02 -9.10 17.67
C PHE A 213 -18.68 -9.35 18.37
N ASN A 214 -18.70 -9.86 19.61
CA ASN A 214 -17.50 -10.19 20.37
C ASN A 214 -16.71 -11.35 19.75
N LEU A 215 -17.40 -12.36 19.21
CA LEU A 215 -16.76 -13.40 18.41
C LEU A 215 -16.11 -12.80 17.17
N GLY A 216 -16.80 -11.91 16.45
CA GLY A 216 -16.25 -11.21 15.29
C GLY A 216 -14.97 -10.42 15.59
N ASN A 217 -14.94 -9.68 16.71
CA ASN A 217 -13.73 -8.99 17.17
C ASN A 217 -12.60 -9.99 17.46
N THR A 218 -12.91 -11.11 18.11
CA THR A 218 -11.93 -12.11 18.49
C THR A 218 -11.35 -12.86 17.28
N GLU A 219 -12.19 -13.29 16.34
CA GLU A 219 -11.74 -14.00 15.12
C GLU A 219 -10.90 -13.06 14.23
N ARG A 220 -11.20 -11.74 14.21
CA ARG A 220 -10.33 -10.74 13.57
C ARG A 220 -8.96 -10.68 14.22
N ASP A 221 -8.90 -10.61 15.55
CA ASP A 221 -7.63 -10.55 16.30
C ASP A 221 -6.81 -11.86 16.12
N LEU A 222 -7.47 -12.98 15.80
CA LEU A 222 -6.85 -14.26 15.40
C LEU A 222 -6.43 -14.33 13.91
N GLY A 223 -6.74 -13.31 13.11
CA GLY A 223 -6.50 -13.29 11.66
C GLY A 223 -7.48 -14.13 10.84
N ARG A 224 -8.55 -14.67 11.45
CA ARG A 224 -9.61 -15.46 10.80
C ARG A 224 -10.67 -14.52 10.23
N LEU A 225 -10.30 -13.77 9.19
CA LEU A 225 -11.10 -12.65 8.67
C LEU A 225 -12.47 -13.08 8.12
N ASP A 226 -12.60 -14.27 7.51
CA ASP A 226 -13.90 -14.74 6.99
C ASP A 226 -14.88 -15.09 8.12
N ASP A 227 -14.38 -15.72 9.19
CA ASP A 227 -15.18 -16.05 10.38
C ASP A 227 -15.62 -14.78 11.11
N ALA A 228 -14.74 -13.76 11.14
CA ALA A 228 -15.07 -12.44 11.65
C ALA A 228 -16.20 -11.79 10.84
N ILE A 229 -16.12 -11.80 9.49
CA ILE A 229 -17.17 -11.26 8.61
C ILE A 229 -18.50 -12.00 8.84
N ALA A 230 -18.49 -13.33 8.93
CA ALA A 230 -19.69 -14.11 9.18
C ALA A 230 -20.35 -13.73 10.51
N SER A 231 -19.55 -13.60 11.57
CA SER A 231 -20.01 -13.23 12.90
C SER A 231 -20.59 -11.81 12.93
N TYR A 232 -19.91 -10.81 12.35
CA TYR A 232 -20.45 -9.45 12.27
C TYR A 232 -21.72 -9.37 11.43
N ARG A 233 -21.80 -10.06 10.29
CA ARG A 233 -23.03 -10.13 9.48
C ARG A 233 -24.20 -10.67 10.27
N ARG A 234 -23.96 -11.67 11.13
CA ARG A 234 -25.00 -12.20 12.02
C ARG A 234 -25.39 -11.19 13.10
N ALA A 235 -24.42 -10.49 13.71
CA ALA A 235 -24.69 -9.43 14.68
C ALA A 235 -25.57 -8.31 14.10
N VAL A 236 -25.24 -7.79 12.91
CA VAL A 236 -26.04 -6.72 12.26
C VAL A 236 -27.38 -7.20 11.71
N ALA A 237 -27.52 -8.50 11.40
CA ALA A 237 -28.81 -9.08 11.02
C ALA A 237 -29.77 -9.18 12.21
N LEU A 238 -29.23 -9.50 13.40
CA LEU A 238 -29.99 -9.57 14.65
C LEU A 238 -30.31 -8.17 15.21
N LYS A 239 -29.37 -7.23 15.05
CA LYS A 239 -29.47 -5.84 15.53
C LYS A 239 -29.07 -4.86 14.41
N PRO A 240 -30.01 -4.46 13.52
CA PRO A 240 -29.71 -3.63 12.34
C PRO A 240 -29.16 -2.23 12.61
N ASP A 241 -29.33 -1.71 13.83
CA ASP A 241 -28.84 -0.44 14.34
C ASP A 241 -27.54 -0.58 15.17
N PHE A 242 -26.85 -1.72 15.09
CA PHE A 242 -25.60 -1.95 15.82
C PHE A 242 -24.41 -1.23 15.14
N THR A 243 -24.28 0.07 15.38
CA THR A 243 -23.29 0.97 14.75
C THR A 243 -21.86 0.42 14.76
N ASN A 244 -21.37 -0.01 15.93
CA ASN A 244 -20.00 -0.55 16.08
C ASN A 244 -19.78 -1.84 15.27
N ALA A 245 -20.81 -2.68 15.14
CA ALA A 245 -20.73 -3.90 14.33
C ALA A 245 -20.65 -3.58 12.83
N HIS A 246 -21.38 -2.57 12.35
CA HIS A 246 -21.24 -2.07 10.97
C HIS A 246 -19.86 -1.46 10.70
N CYS A 247 -19.33 -0.65 11.62
CA CYS A 247 -17.99 -0.07 11.47
C CYS A 247 -16.90 -1.17 11.44
N ASN A 248 -16.94 -2.12 12.38
CA ASN A 248 -15.96 -3.21 12.42
C ASN A 248 -16.11 -4.20 11.26
N LEU A 249 -17.33 -4.46 10.79
CA LEU A 249 -17.57 -5.20 9.56
C LEU A 249 -16.90 -4.48 8.37
N GLY A 250 -17.06 -3.16 8.26
CA GLY A 250 -16.40 -2.34 7.25
C GLY A 250 -14.88 -2.48 7.29
N ASN A 251 -14.28 -2.46 8.49
CA ASN A 251 -12.84 -2.63 8.68
C ASN A 251 -12.35 -3.99 8.14
N VAL A 252 -12.99 -5.09 8.54
CA VAL A 252 -12.58 -6.43 8.10
C VAL A 252 -12.85 -6.65 6.61
N LEU A 253 -13.92 -6.09 6.06
CA LEU A 253 -14.19 -6.13 4.62
C LEU A 253 -13.12 -5.40 3.82
N ARG A 254 -12.65 -4.23 4.30
CA ARG A 254 -11.52 -3.52 3.71
C ARG A 254 -10.25 -4.38 3.75
N ASP A 255 -9.94 -5.00 4.88
CA ASP A 255 -8.75 -5.84 5.04
C ASP A 255 -8.82 -7.09 4.12
N ARG A 256 -10.03 -7.56 3.79
CA ARG A 256 -10.30 -8.57 2.75
C ARG A 256 -10.34 -8.03 1.31
N LYS A 257 -9.98 -6.76 1.08
CA LYS A 257 -10.06 -6.05 -0.21
C LYS A 257 -11.47 -6.02 -0.84
N GLN A 258 -12.52 -6.17 -0.02
CA GLN A 258 -13.92 -6.03 -0.43
C GLN A 258 -14.39 -4.58 -0.24
N ALA A 259 -13.78 -3.67 -0.99
CA ALA A 259 -13.91 -2.22 -0.78
C ALA A 259 -15.36 -1.70 -0.90
N ASP A 260 -16.14 -2.14 -1.89
CA ASP A 260 -17.53 -1.71 -2.05
C ASP A 260 -18.42 -2.13 -0.86
N ALA A 261 -18.22 -3.36 -0.36
CA ALA A 261 -18.93 -3.86 0.80
C ALA A 261 -18.52 -3.12 2.09
N ALA A 262 -17.25 -2.73 2.19
CA ALA A 262 -16.76 -1.89 3.28
C ALA A 262 -17.42 -0.50 3.26
N VAL A 263 -17.49 0.15 2.09
CA VAL A 263 -18.19 1.43 1.90
C VAL A 263 -19.65 1.34 2.34
N ALA A 264 -20.37 0.29 1.94
CA ALA A 264 -21.76 0.09 2.34
C ALA A 264 -21.91 -0.03 3.87
N SER A 265 -20.99 -0.75 4.52
CA SER A 265 -20.99 -0.94 5.98
C SER A 265 -20.72 0.36 6.73
N TYR A 266 -19.74 1.17 6.29
CA TYR A 266 -19.47 2.48 6.91
C TYR A 266 -20.61 3.46 6.70
N ARG A 267 -21.19 3.52 5.49
CA ARG A 267 -22.37 4.36 5.23
C ARG A 267 -23.52 3.98 6.15
N ARG A 268 -23.76 2.69 6.36
CA ARG A 268 -24.78 2.23 7.29
C ARG A 268 -24.50 2.66 8.73
N ALA A 269 -23.25 2.59 9.19
CA ALA A 269 -22.86 3.10 10.51
C ALA A 269 -23.12 4.62 10.62
N ILE A 270 -22.79 5.39 9.58
CA ILE A 270 -23.02 6.85 9.51
C ILE A 270 -24.53 7.18 9.48
N ASP A 271 -25.35 6.40 8.76
CA ASP A 271 -26.80 6.60 8.71
C ASP A 271 -27.46 6.40 10.09
N ILE A 272 -26.93 5.47 10.89
CA ILE A 272 -27.40 5.21 12.26
C ILE A 272 -26.86 6.29 13.21
N GLN A 273 -25.58 6.61 13.10
CA GLN A 273 -24.88 7.59 13.94
C GLN A 273 -24.08 8.58 13.07
N PRO A 274 -24.68 9.73 12.69
CA PRO A 274 -24.06 10.69 11.76
C PRO A 274 -22.79 11.36 12.26
N ASP A 275 -22.60 11.41 13.58
CA ASP A 275 -21.44 11.98 14.25
C ASP A 275 -20.35 10.95 14.60
N LEU A 276 -20.45 9.71 14.08
CA LEU A 276 -19.43 8.70 14.28
C LEU A 276 -18.15 9.03 13.49
N VAL A 277 -17.28 9.76 14.17
CA VAL A 277 -15.96 10.22 13.74
C VAL A 277 -15.16 9.08 13.07
N GLU A 278 -15.08 7.91 13.72
CA GLU A 278 -14.37 6.72 13.21
C GLU A 278 -14.83 6.29 11.81
N ALA A 279 -16.15 6.20 11.60
CA ALA A 279 -16.73 5.71 10.35
C ALA A 279 -16.47 6.68 9.18
N HIS A 280 -16.49 8.00 9.42
CA HIS A 280 -16.16 8.99 8.39
C HIS A 280 -14.70 8.87 7.93
N CYS A 281 -13.75 8.70 8.84
CA CYS A 281 -12.34 8.53 8.44
C CYS A 281 -12.08 7.18 7.77
N ASN A 282 -12.67 6.11 8.26
CA ASN A 282 -12.51 4.79 7.64
C ASN A 282 -13.15 4.75 6.25
N LEU A 283 -14.31 5.39 6.06
CA LEU A 283 -14.93 5.60 4.75
C LEU A 283 -14.00 6.39 3.83
N GLY A 284 -13.42 7.49 4.31
CA GLY A 284 -12.45 8.29 3.55
C GLY A 284 -11.26 7.46 3.05
N SER A 285 -10.73 6.57 3.89
CA SER A 285 -9.64 5.66 3.52
C SER A 285 -10.05 4.70 2.40
N VAL A 286 -11.22 4.06 2.49
CA VAL A 286 -11.65 3.09 1.46
C VAL A 286 -12.01 3.78 0.15
N LEU A 287 -12.61 4.97 0.21
CA LEU A 287 -12.87 5.79 -0.97
C LEU A 287 -11.56 6.18 -1.68
N ARG A 288 -10.49 6.46 -0.93
CA ARG A 288 -9.15 6.68 -1.49
C ARG A 288 -8.64 5.44 -2.22
N ASP A 289 -8.78 4.26 -1.61
CA ASP A 289 -8.34 2.99 -2.20
C ASP A 289 -9.11 2.68 -3.50
N LEU A 290 -10.40 3.07 -3.57
CA LEU A 290 -11.25 3.02 -4.76
C LEU A 290 -11.01 4.15 -5.78
N LYS A 291 -10.04 5.05 -5.53
CA LYS A 291 -9.75 6.24 -6.34
C LYS A 291 -10.92 7.24 -6.46
N GLN A 292 -11.89 7.16 -5.54
CA GLN A 292 -12.98 8.13 -5.39
C GLN A 292 -12.52 9.29 -4.48
N LEU A 293 -11.53 10.04 -4.96
CA LEU A 293 -10.75 10.98 -4.14
C LEU A 293 -11.58 12.14 -3.58
N ASP A 294 -12.52 12.70 -4.35
CA ASP A 294 -13.38 13.80 -3.86
C ASP A 294 -14.26 13.36 -2.68
N GLY A 295 -14.84 12.16 -2.78
CA GLY A 295 -15.61 11.56 -1.69
C GLY A 295 -14.73 11.29 -0.47
N ALA A 296 -13.50 10.84 -0.69
CA ALA A 296 -12.54 10.62 0.39
C ALA A 296 -12.19 11.92 1.14
N VAL A 297 -11.98 13.04 0.43
CA VAL A 297 -11.77 14.36 1.03
C VAL A 297 -12.98 14.78 1.84
N ALA A 298 -14.20 14.65 1.28
CA ALA A 298 -15.42 15.04 1.96
C ALA A 298 -15.62 14.27 3.28
N SER A 299 -15.40 12.94 3.28
CA SER A 299 -15.50 12.13 4.50
C SER A 299 -14.45 12.50 5.54
N CYS A 300 -13.17 12.71 5.15
CA CYS A 300 -12.14 13.13 6.10
C CYS A 300 -12.42 14.53 6.69
N ARG A 301 -12.90 15.47 5.87
CA ARG A 301 -13.31 16.81 6.35
C ARG A 301 -14.49 16.73 7.31
N ARG A 302 -15.47 15.87 7.03
CA ARG A 302 -16.60 15.66 7.94
C ARG A 302 -16.17 15.13 9.30
N ALA A 303 -15.21 14.21 9.35
CA ALA A 303 -14.61 13.76 10.60
C ALA A 303 -13.97 14.92 11.38
N LEU A 304 -13.27 15.83 10.70
CA LEU A 304 -12.63 17.00 11.30
C LEU A 304 -13.61 18.11 11.72
N GLU A 305 -14.77 18.22 11.07
CA GLU A 305 -15.84 19.11 11.52
C GLU A 305 -16.43 18.66 12.86
N ILE A 306 -16.54 17.35 13.07
CA ILE A 306 -17.06 16.75 14.30
C ILE A 306 -15.98 16.80 15.39
N GLN A 307 -14.75 16.41 15.07
CA GLN A 307 -13.60 16.41 15.98
C GLN A 307 -12.36 17.04 15.32
N PRO A 308 -12.11 18.36 15.52
CA PRO A 308 -11.03 19.09 14.86
C PRO A 308 -9.61 18.62 15.18
N ASP A 309 -9.39 18.10 16.40
CA ASP A 309 -8.09 17.68 16.91
C ASP A 309 -7.90 16.16 16.83
N TRP A 310 -8.39 15.55 15.76
CA TRP A 310 -8.20 14.12 15.52
C TRP A 310 -7.05 13.84 14.56
N VAL A 311 -5.99 13.21 15.09
CA VAL A 311 -4.71 12.96 14.40
C VAL A 311 -4.89 12.12 13.15
N GLU A 312 -5.62 11.00 13.24
CA GLU A 312 -5.83 10.07 12.14
C GLU A 312 -6.61 10.72 10.99
N ALA A 313 -7.54 11.62 11.27
CA ALA A 313 -8.29 12.34 10.25
C ALA A 313 -7.43 13.31 9.44
N HIS A 314 -6.56 14.08 10.12
CA HIS A 314 -5.58 14.94 9.44
C HIS A 314 -4.58 14.11 8.62
N CYS A 315 -4.09 13.00 9.16
CA CYS A 315 -3.19 12.11 8.42
C CYS A 315 -3.86 11.51 7.17
N ARG A 316 -5.10 11.00 7.30
CA ARG A 316 -5.86 10.45 6.16
C ARG A 316 -6.19 11.52 5.12
N LEU A 317 -6.62 12.70 5.56
CA LEU A 317 -6.87 13.84 4.67
C LEU A 317 -5.60 14.20 3.88
N GLY A 318 -4.45 14.32 4.56
CA GLY A 318 -3.18 14.58 3.91
C GLY A 318 -2.82 13.55 2.82
N ALA A 319 -3.11 12.27 3.08
CA ALA A 319 -2.84 11.20 2.11
C ALA A 319 -3.77 11.25 0.90
N VAL A 320 -5.04 11.62 1.08
CA VAL A 320 -5.97 11.82 -0.05
C VAL A 320 -5.57 13.04 -0.88
N LEU A 321 -5.17 14.15 -0.22
CA LEU A 321 -4.69 15.36 -0.90
C LEU A 321 -3.40 15.11 -1.68
N TYR A 322 -2.52 14.27 -1.16
CA TYR A 322 -1.32 13.82 -1.86
C TYR A 322 -1.66 13.07 -3.18
N ASP A 323 -2.64 12.16 -3.12
CA ASP A 323 -3.12 11.41 -4.30
C ASP A 323 -3.78 12.32 -5.34
N LEU A 324 -4.45 13.40 -4.89
CA LEU A 324 -4.98 14.47 -5.77
C LEU A 324 -3.89 15.38 -6.36
N GLY A 325 -2.65 15.31 -5.86
CA GLY A 325 -1.56 16.20 -6.25
C GLY A 325 -1.60 17.58 -5.57
N GLN A 326 -2.47 17.77 -4.57
CA GLN A 326 -2.53 18.97 -3.74
C GLN A 326 -1.48 18.88 -2.63
N LEU A 327 -0.21 18.97 -3.01
CA LEU A 327 0.93 18.65 -2.14
C LEU A 327 1.09 19.62 -0.97
N ASP A 328 0.88 20.91 -1.16
CA ASP A 328 0.97 21.91 -0.08
C ASP A 328 -0.11 21.68 0.99
N ASP A 329 -1.34 21.39 0.57
CA ASP A 329 -2.45 21.07 1.48
C ASP A 329 -2.21 19.73 2.22
N ALA A 330 -1.60 18.76 1.53
CA ALA A 330 -1.18 17.51 2.15
C ALA A 330 -0.14 17.75 3.26
N VAL A 331 0.91 18.55 2.97
CA VAL A 331 1.92 18.96 3.94
C VAL A 331 1.29 19.69 5.13
N ALA A 332 0.36 20.62 4.88
CA ALA A 332 -0.35 21.32 5.94
C ALA A 332 -1.14 20.37 6.85
N SER A 333 -1.83 19.39 6.26
CA SER A 333 -2.60 18.37 7.01
C SER A 333 -1.68 17.49 7.86
N TYR A 334 -0.56 17.01 7.32
CA TYR A 334 0.41 16.22 8.10
C TYR A 334 1.05 17.04 9.22
N ARG A 335 1.41 18.30 8.96
CA ARG A 335 1.94 19.21 9.99
C ARG A 335 0.91 19.45 11.09
N ARG A 336 -0.39 19.53 10.77
CA ARG A 336 -1.46 19.63 11.79
C ARG A 336 -1.56 18.35 12.62
N ALA A 337 -1.52 17.18 12.01
CA ALA A 337 -1.48 15.90 12.73
C ALA A 337 -0.29 15.83 13.70
N ILE A 338 0.91 16.23 13.25
CA ILE A 338 2.13 16.27 14.07
C ILE A 338 2.06 17.31 15.19
N ALA A 339 1.37 18.44 14.96
CA ALA A 339 1.19 19.46 15.99
C ALA A 339 0.26 18.98 17.12
N ILE A 340 -0.73 18.14 16.80
CA ILE A 340 -1.63 17.52 17.78
C ILE A 340 -0.90 16.37 18.51
N ASP A 341 -0.24 15.48 17.77
CA ASP A 341 0.58 14.40 18.31
C ASP A 341 1.97 14.35 17.66
N PRO A 342 3.00 14.89 18.32
CA PRO A 342 4.39 14.83 17.85
C PRO A 342 4.98 13.41 17.78
N GLY A 343 4.32 12.43 18.39
CA GLY A 343 4.68 11.02 18.42
C GLY A 343 4.10 10.18 17.26
N HIS A 344 3.26 10.76 16.41
CA HIS A 344 2.62 10.04 15.31
C HIS A 344 3.58 9.79 14.13
N ALA A 345 4.26 8.64 14.13
CA ALA A 345 5.31 8.29 13.16
C ALA A 345 4.82 8.31 11.69
N ASP A 346 3.60 7.84 11.43
CA ASP A 346 3.04 7.80 10.07
C ASP A 346 2.86 9.19 9.47
N SER A 347 2.45 10.18 10.27
CA SER A 347 2.38 11.57 9.79
C SER A 347 3.75 12.14 9.44
N HIS A 348 4.78 11.82 10.22
CA HIS A 348 6.16 12.23 9.90
C HIS A 348 6.65 11.56 8.60
N SER A 349 6.37 10.27 8.42
CA SER A 349 6.74 9.58 7.19
C SER A 349 5.99 10.12 5.98
N ASN A 350 4.67 10.30 6.08
CA ASN A 350 3.87 10.80 4.97
C ASN A 350 4.20 12.26 4.62
N LEU A 351 4.55 13.07 5.63
CA LEU A 351 5.13 14.39 5.42
C LEU A 351 6.43 14.31 4.61
N GLY A 352 7.33 13.39 4.97
CA GLY A 352 8.57 13.17 4.21
C GLY A 352 8.33 12.84 2.74
N VAL A 353 7.37 11.95 2.44
CA VAL A 353 7.00 11.61 1.06
C VAL A 353 6.45 12.81 0.29
N ALA A 354 5.62 13.65 0.93
CA ALA A 354 5.06 14.85 0.31
C ALA A 354 6.14 15.91 0.03
N LEU A 355 7.03 16.15 1.00
CA LEU A 355 8.15 17.08 0.87
C LEU A 355 9.14 16.65 -0.22
N HIS A 356 9.40 15.34 -0.36
CA HIS A 356 10.25 14.83 -1.44
C HIS A 356 9.68 15.17 -2.83
N ARG A 357 8.36 15.02 -3.01
CA ARG A 357 7.66 15.37 -4.25
C ARG A 357 7.61 16.89 -4.52
N LEU A 358 7.80 17.70 -3.48
CA LEU A 358 7.98 19.15 -3.57
C LEU A 358 9.45 19.57 -3.77
N GLU A 359 10.36 18.61 -4.02
CA GLU A 359 11.82 18.82 -4.12
C GLU A 359 12.42 19.48 -2.85
N GLN A 360 11.84 19.24 -1.68
CA GLN A 360 12.33 19.69 -0.37
C GLN A 360 13.06 18.55 0.35
N ALA A 361 14.15 18.06 -0.25
CA ALA A 361 14.81 16.81 0.15
C ALA A 361 15.36 16.81 1.60
N ASP A 362 15.92 17.92 2.08
CA ASP A 362 16.46 17.99 3.45
C ASP A 362 15.36 17.88 4.51
N GLU A 363 14.26 18.61 4.36
CA GLU A 363 13.10 18.52 5.26
C GLU A 363 12.44 17.13 5.18
N ALA A 364 12.39 16.55 3.98
CA ALA A 364 11.89 15.20 3.78
C ALA A 364 12.74 14.17 4.56
N VAL A 365 14.07 14.27 4.47
CA VAL A 365 15.00 13.41 5.23
C VAL A 365 14.78 13.57 6.72
N ALA A 366 14.69 14.81 7.21
CA ALA A 366 14.47 15.08 8.63
C ALA A 366 13.16 14.45 9.14
N SER A 367 12.10 14.53 8.33
CA SER A 367 10.79 13.95 8.66
C SER A 367 10.86 12.41 8.74
N HIS A 368 11.53 11.74 7.79
CA HIS A 368 11.71 10.29 7.85
C HIS A 368 12.63 9.85 8.99
N LEU A 369 13.69 10.60 9.32
CA LEU A 369 14.53 10.33 10.49
C LEU A 369 13.71 10.44 11.78
N ARG A 370 12.77 11.39 11.85
CA ARG A 370 11.86 11.51 12.99
C ARG A 370 10.90 10.33 13.09
N ALA A 371 10.31 9.89 11.97
CA ALA A 371 9.46 8.70 11.91
C ALA A 371 10.23 7.45 12.37
N TRP A 372 11.46 7.26 11.87
CA TRP A 372 12.32 6.13 12.27
C TRP A 372 12.72 6.20 13.75
N LYS A 373 12.99 7.40 14.30
CA LYS A 373 13.26 7.54 15.75
C LYS A 373 12.07 7.13 16.62
N LEU A 374 10.84 7.39 16.15
CA LEU A 374 9.61 7.03 16.84
C LEU A 374 9.31 5.52 16.72
N GLN A 375 9.65 4.92 15.58
CA GLN A 375 9.48 3.48 15.33
C GLN A 375 10.77 2.87 14.75
N PRO A 376 11.80 2.60 15.59
CA PRO A 376 13.10 2.12 15.11
C PRO A 376 13.04 0.76 14.40
N GLY A 377 12.06 -0.07 14.75
CA GLY A 377 11.83 -1.39 14.15
C GLY A 377 11.13 -1.35 12.79
N ALA A 378 10.61 -0.21 12.33
CA ALA A 378 9.97 -0.08 11.03
C ALA A 378 11.01 0.37 9.97
N LEU A 379 11.65 -0.60 9.30
CA LEU A 379 12.79 -0.33 8.41
C LEU A 379 12.45 0.55 7.20
N HIS A 380 11.19 0.61 6.79
CA HIS A 380 10.78 1.48 5.69
C HIS A 380 11.03 2.97 5.97
N HIS A 381 10.92 3.42 7.24
CA HIS A 381 11.27 4.79 7.61
C HIS A 381 12.78 5.04 7.47
N ALA A 382 13.60 4.07 7.88
CA ALA A 382 15.05 4.13 7.74
C ALA A 382 15.47 4.20 6.26
N ILE A 383 14.87 3.35 5.42
CA ILE A 383 15.14 3.30 3.98
C ILE A 383 14.82 4.65 3.33
N ARG A 384 13.62 5.19 3.58
CA ARG A 384 13.21 6.50 3.06
C ARG A 384 14.11 7.63 3.57
N ALA A 385 14.55 7.58 4.82
CA ALA A 385 15.48 8.56 5.36
C ALA A 385 16.86 8.51 4.69
N HIS A 386 17.42 7.31 4.53
CA HIS A 386 18.84 7.12 4.21
C HIS A 386 19.14 6.97 2.72
N LEU A 387 18.18 6.51 1.93
CA LEU A 387 18.35 6.32 0.48
C LEU A 387 17.72 7.45 -0.35
N MET A 388 17.11 8.46 0.28
CA MET A 388 16.51 9.56 -0.47
C MET A 388 17.56 10.52 -1.05
N MET A 389 17.26 11.02 -2.26
CA MET A 389 18.02 12.05 -2.96
C MET A 389 17.04 12.98 -3.71
N PRO A 390 17.40 14.26 -3.93
CA PRO A 390 16.64 15.15 -4.81
C PRO A 390 16.78 14.70 -6.27
N HIS A 391 15.80 15.06 -7.11
CA HIS A 391 15.88 14.80 -8.55
C HIS A 391 16.68 15.89 -9.26
N ILE A 392 16.53 17.14 -8.80
CA ILE A 392 17.27 18.30 -9.31
C ILE A 392 18.33 18.71 -8.30
N HIS A 393 19.59 18.72 -8.73
CA HIS A 393 20.72 19.13 -7.90
C HIS A 393 21.11 20.58 -8.16
N ALA A 394 21.42 21.31 -7.11
CA ALA A 394 21.84 22.72 -7.17
C ALA A 394 23.24 22.89 -7.81
N SER A 395 24.13 21.92 -7.63
CA SER A 395 25.48 21.90 -8.23
C SER A 395 26.05 20.48 -8.26
N VAL A 396 27.20 20.30 -8.89
CA VAL A 396 27.93 19.02 -8.92
C VAL A 396 28.41 18.64 -7.51
N GLU A 397 28.83 19.60 -6.70
CA GLU A 397 29.26 19.40 -5.31
C GLU A 397 28.10 18.95 -4.42
N ALA A 398 26.93 19.59 -4.56
CA ALA A 398 25.73 19.18 -3.84
C ALA A 398 25.32 17.74 -4.22
N MET A 399 25.38 17.41 -5.51
CA MET A 399 25.12 16.05 -5.99
C MET A 399 26.11 15.02 -5.42
N ALA A 400 27.39 15.35 -5.36
CA ALA A 400 28.40 14.50 -4.73
C ALA A 400 28.11 14.28 -3.23
N ALA A 401 27.74 15.33 -2.50
CA ALA A 401 27.37 15.22 -1.09
C ALA A 401 26.14 14.30 -0.87
N TRP A 402 25.14 14.38 -1.75
CA TRP A 402 23.98 13.46 -1.72
C TRP A 402 24.38 12.01 -2.00
N ARG A 403 25.33 11.77 -2.91
CA ARG A 403 25.86 10.42 -3.16
C ARG A 403 26.64 9.88 -1.95
N ASP A 404 27.47 10.71 -1.31
CA ASP A 404 28.19 10.33 -0.10
C ASP A 404 27.22 10.00 1.04
N ARG A 405 26.17 10.80 1.19
CA ARG A 405 25.07 10.52 2.11
C ARG A 405 24.39 9.18 1.80
N TYR A 406 24.07 8.92 0.54
CA TYR A 406 23.43 7.68 0.10
C TYR A 406 24.31 6.46 0.42
N GLN A 407 25.61 6.52 0.12
CA GLN A 407 26.59 5.47 0.45
C GLN A 407 26.72 5.24 1.97
N ALA A 408 26.75 6.32 2.77
CA ALA A 408 26.73 6.23 4.23
C ALA A 408 25.39 5.68 4.75
N GLY A 409 24.29 5.99 4.07
CA GLY A 409 22.96 5.48 4.30
C GLY A 409 22.88 3.96 4.15
N ILE A 410 23.41 3.41 3.05
CA ILE A 410 23.54 1.95 2.86
C ILE A 410 24.30 1.31 4.03
N THR A 411 25.40 1.93 4.47
CA THR A 411 26.20 1.44 5.60
C THR A 411 25.43 1.46 6.92
N THR A 412 24.57 2.46 7.11
CA THR A 412 23.66 2.54 8.27
C THR A 412 22.60 1.44 8.22
N LEU A 413 21.99 1.21 7.06
CA LEU A 413 20.96 0.19 6.87
C LEU A 413 21.49 -1.23 7.10
N MET A 414 22.75 -1.51 6.75
CA MET A 414 23.42 -2.77 7.09
C MET A 414 23.50 -3.06 8.60
N LYS A 415 23.33 -2.05 9.44
CA LYS A 415 23.36 -2.17 10.92
C LYS A 415 21.97 -1.98 11.54
N ALA A 416 20.97 -1.64 10.74
CA ALA A 416 19.62 -1.42 11.22
C ALA A 416 18.94 -2.76 11.56
N PHE A 417 18.08 -2.75 12.57
CA PHE A 417 17.27 -3.89 12.97
C PHE A 417 15.80 -3.53 12.84
N GLY A 418 14.97 -4.51 12.47
CA GLY A 418 13.54 -4.28 12.34
C GLY A 418 12.90 -5.17 11.27
N THR A 419 11.66 -4.87 10.97
CA THR A 419 10.88 -5.51 9.93
C THR A 419 10.66 -4.55 8.77
N LEU A 420 10.67 -5.11 7.57
CA LEU A 420 10.21 -4.45 6.37
C LEU A 420 9.10 -5.32 5.80
N GLU A 421 7.86 -4.95 6.12
CA GLU A 421 6.67 -5.56 5.55
C GLU A 421 6.55 -5.12 4.09
N ASP A 422 6.22 -6.05 3.20
CA ASP A 422 6.06 -5.84 1.75
C ASP A 422 7.07 -4.84 1.13
N PRO A 423 8.27 -5.30 0.74
CA PRO A 423 9.27 -4.42 0.16
C PRO A 423 8.80 -3.68 -1.09
N VAL A 424 7.87 -4.25 -1.87
CA VAL A 424 7.38 -3.64 -3.11
C VAL A 424 6.62 -2.35 -2.82
N GLN A 425 5.84 -2.33 -1.73
CA GLN A 425 5.06 -1.15 -1.35
C GLN A 425 5.82 -0.19 -0.42
N ASN A 426 6.70 -0.72 0.43
CA ASN A 426 7.27 0.04 1.53
C ASN A 426 8.74 0.41 1.36
N ALA A 427 9.44 -0.13 0.37
CA ALA A 427 10.82 0.23 0.08
C ALA A 427 10.96 0.84 -1.33
N ASN A 428 11.64 1.97 -1.41
CA ASN A 428 12.15 2.51 -2.66
C ASN A 428 13.66 2.65 -2.55
N PRO A 429 14.45 1.92 -3.35
CA PRO A 429 15.90 2.06 -3.37
C PRO A 429 16.36 3.46 -3.78
N ASN A 430 15.53 4.22 -4.52
CA ASN A 430 15.85 5.50 -5.13
C ASN A 430 17.13 5.48 -5.98
N SER A 431 17.58 4.29 -6.39
CA SER A 431 18.77 4.10 -7.22
C SER A 431 18.58 4.64 -8.64
N PHE A 432 17.33 4.76 -9.10
CA PHE A 432 16.99 5.34 -10.41
C PHE A 432 17.67 6.70 -10.65
N ALA A 433 17.81 7.54 -9.62
CA ALA A 433 18.41 8.85 -9.74
C ALA A 433 19.94 8.80 -9.99
N LEU A 434 20.62 7.73 -9.58
CA LEU A 434 22.08 7.62 -9.65
C LEU A 434 22.60 7.69 -11.09
N ALA A 435 21.86 7.11 -12.04
CA ALA A 435 22.19 7.14 -13.46
C ALA A 435 22.34 8.57 -14.03
N TYR A 436 21.75 9.58 -13.39
CA TYR A 436 21.85 10.97 -13.84
C TYR A 436 23.08 11.71 -13.29
N HIS A 437 23.89 11.09 -12.43
CA HIS A 437 24.96 11.76 -11.68
C HIS A 437 26.37 11.68 -12.31
N HIS A 438 26.48 11.15 -13.53
CA HIS A 438 27.77 11.01 -14.24
C HIS A 438 28.89 10.33 -13.40
N ARG A 439 28.55 9.21 -12.75
CA ARG A 439 29.49 8.36 -12.00
C ARG A 439 29.29 6.90 -12.37
N CYS A 440 30.29 6.07 -12.08
CA CYS A 440 30.15 4.62 -12.16
C CYS A 440 29.44 4.14 -10.89
N ASP A 441 28.29 3.49 -11.06
CA ASP A 441 27.41 3.12 -9.95
C ASP A 441 27.60 1.67 -9.48
N ARG A 442 28.42 0.87 -10.17
CA ARG A 442 28.67 -0.55 -9.88
C ARG A 442 28.89 -0.88 -8.40
N ALA A 443 29.91 -0.30 -7.77
CA ALA A 443 30.25 -0.61 -6.38
C ALA A 443 29.14 -0.18 -5.39
N LEU A 444 28.45 0.91 -5.73
CA LEU A 444 27.34 1.44 -4.93
C LEU A 444 26.13 0.50 -5.03
N MET A 445 25.78 0.07 -6.23
CA MET A 445 24.69 -0.87 -6.51
C MET A 445 24.95 -2.26 -5.91
N GLU A 446 26.19 -2.78 -5.96
CA GLU A 446 26.57 -4.02 -5.25
C GLU A 446 26.37 -3.90 -3.74
N SER A 447 26.71 -2.74 -3.17
CA SER A 447 26.54 -2.49 -1.73
C SER A 447 25.08 -2.34 -1.33
N LEU A 448 24.27 -1.69 -2.17
CA LEU A 448 22.83 -1.59 -2.01
C LEU A 448 22.16 -2.97 -2.07
N CYS A 449 22.55 -3.81 -3.03
CA CYS A 449 21.99 -5.16 -3.14
C CYS A 449 22.31 -6.02 -1.91
N ARG A 450 23.54 -5.93 -1.39
CA ARG A 450 23.92 -6.60 -0.15
C ARG A 450 23.09 -6.13 1.05
N SER A 451 22.76 -4.84 1.14
CA SER A 451 21.96 -4.33 2.26
C SER A 451 20.52 -4.81 2.23
N PHE A 452 19.87 -4.83 1.07
CA PHE A 452 18.52 -5.39 0.97
C PHE A 452 18.48 -6.88 1.26
N ARG A 453 19.46 -7.68 0.82
CA ARG A 453 19.53 -9.11 1.20
C ARG A 453 19.73 -9.31 2.69
N HIS A 454 20.54 -8.45 3.32
CA HIS A 454 20.75 -8.50 4.76
C HIS A 454 19.45 -8.21 5.52
N MET A 455 18.72 -7.16 5.13
CA MET A 455 17.44 -6.79 5.74
C MET A 455 16.30 -7.77 5.40
N LEU A 456 16.36 -8.42 4.23
CA LEU A 456 15.32 -9.29 3.69
C LEU A 456 15.88 -10.58 3.09
N PRO A 457 16.24 -11.58 3.92
CA PRO A 457 16.76 -12.85 3.42
C PRO A 457 15.83 -13.58 2.45
N ALA A 458 14.50 -13.40 2.60
CA ALA A 458 13.49 -14.00 1.73
C ALA A 458 13.51 -13.50 0.27
N LEU A 459 14.30 -12.48 -0.06
CA LEU A 459 14.53 -12.05 -1.45
C LEU A 459 15.33 -13.08 -2.26
N THR A 460 16.10 -13.95 -1.60
CA THR A 460 17.08 -14.85 -2.24
C THR A 460 16.51 -16.19 -2.73
N THR A 461 15.22 -16.23 -3.06
CA THR A 461 14.55 -17.43 -3.57
C THR A 461 15.22 -17.92 -4.85
N VAL A 462 15.50 -19.22 -4.92
CA VAL A 462 16.04 -19.87 -6.12
C VAL A 462 15.06 -20.92 -6.62
N SER A 463 14.73 -20.82 -7.90
CA SER A 463 13.87 -21.79 -8.56
C SER A 463 14.59 -23.14 -8.73
N PRO A 464 13.98 -24.28 -8.37
CA PRO A 464 14.61 -25.58 -8.57
C PRO A 464 15.00 -25.84 -10.03
N HIS A 465 14.21 -25.36 -10.99
CA HIS A 465 14.53 -25.51 -12.42
C HIS A 465 15.71 -24.62 -12.86
N ALA A 466 15.96 -23.50 -12.16
CA ALA A 466 17.05 -22.60 -12.48
C ALA A 466 18.43 -23.12 -12.04
N LEU A 467 18.46 -24.10 -11.12
CA LEU A 467 19.68 -24.79 -10.67
C LEU A 467 20.03 -26.02 -11.53
N GLY A 468 19.08 -26.49 -12.35
CA GLY A 468 19.28 -27.62 -13.24
C GLY A 468 19.95 -27.22 -14.56
N LYS A 469 20.37 -28.22 -15.35
CA LYS A 469 20.62 -27.98 -16.78
C LYS A 469 19.29 -27.55 -17.41
N PRO A 470 19.27 -26.51 -18.29
CA PRO A 470 18.05 -26.10 -18.97
C PRO A 470 17.34 -27.30 -19.60
N ILE A 471 16.02 -27.41 -19.39
CA ILE A 471 15.24 -28.65 -19.56
C ILE A 471 14.94 -28.97 -21.04
N HIS A 472 15.53 -28.26 -21.98
CA HIS A 472 15.43 -28.58 -23.41
C HIS A 472 16.28 -29.80 -23.79
N THR A 473 15.85 -30.96 -23.28
CA THR A 473 16.29 -32.31 -23.63
C THR A 473 15.21 -33.09 -24.39
N LYS A 474 14.09 -32.45 -24.78
CA LYS A 474 13.07 -33.05 -25.66
C LYS A 474 13.27 -32.54 -27.09
N LYS A 475 13.36 -33.47 -28.04
CA LYS A 475 13.36 -33.17 -29.48
C LYS A 475 12.09 -32.37 -29.79
N ASP A 476 12.22 -31.25 -30.51
CA ASP A 476 11.14 -30.36 -30.98
C ASP A 476 10.50 -29.36 -29.96
N SER A 477 11.18 -29.00 -28.84
CA SER A 477 10.70 -27.94 -27.93
C SER A 477 11.29 -26.54 -28.20
N ARG A 478 10.46 -25.49 -28.11
CA ARG A 478 10.84 -24.07 -28.29
C ARG A 478 11.37 -23.45 -26.98
N ILE A 479 12.47 -22.71 -27.06
CA ILE A 479 13.08 -21.97 -25.94
C ILE A 479 12.05 -21.00 -25.35
N ARG A 480 11.74 -21.15 -24.05
CA ARG A 480 10.76 -20.32 -23.35
C ARG A 480 11.41 -19.04 -22.83
N VAL A 481 11.02 -17.90 -23.39
CA VAL A 481 11.56 -16.58 -23.07
C VAL A 481 10.48 -15.74 -22.39
N GLY A 482 10.70 -15.38 -21.12
CA GLY A 482 9.84 -14.45 -20.40
C GLY A 482 10.33 -13.01 -20.51
N PHE A 483 9.45 -12.09 -20.89
CA PHE A 483 9.68 -10.64 -20.83
C PHE A 483 8.92 -10.06 -19.64
N LEU A 484 9.65 -9.63 -18.60
CA LEU A 484 9.04 -9.17 -17.35
C LEU A 484 9.30 -7.68 -17.12
N SER A 485 8.23 -6.87 -17.12
CA SER A 485 8.31 -5.45 -16.79
C SER A 485 6.95 -4.88 -16.39
N GLU A 486 6.96 -3.83 -15.56
CA GLU A 486 5.77 -3.02 -15.23
C GLU A 486 5.35 -2.11 -16.39
N TYR A 487 6.26 -1.91 -17.35
CA TYR A 487 6.19 -0.87 -18.37
C TYR A 487 5.96 -1.41 -19.78
N LEU A 488 5.49 -2.65 -19.91
CA LEU A 488 4.94 -3.21 -21.16
C LEU A 488 3.53 -2.66 -21.45
N VAL A 489 3.39 -1.34 -21.31
CA VAL A 489 2.16 -0.53 -21.41
C VAL A 489 2.41 0.64 -22.38
N ALA A 490 1.58 1.69 -22.39
CA ALA A 490 1.85 2.92 -23.16
C ALA A 490 3.07 3.69 -22.60
N HIS A 491 4.26 3.15 -22.85
CA HIS A 491 5.53 3.57 -22.27
C HIS A 491 6.70 3.34 -23.24
N THR A 492 7.81 4.04 -22.99
CA THR A 492 9.06 3.94 -23.76
C THR A 492 9.59 2.50 -23.84
N ILE A 493 9.48 1.72 -22.77
CA ILE A 493 9.94 0.32 -22.72
C ILE A 493 9.24 -0.51 -23.80
N THR A 494 7.91 -0.46 -23.88
CA THR A 494 7.18 -1.12 -24.98
C THR A 494 7.68 -0.67 -26.33
N LYS A 495 7.82 0.63 -26.58
CA LYS A 495 8.23 1.14 -27.90
C LYS A 495 9.62 0.60 -28.33
N LEU A 496 10.57 0.53 -27.41
CA LEU A 496 11.94 0.07 -27.69
C LEU A 496 12.02 -1.46 -27.86
N PHE A 497 11.34 -2.22 -27.00
CA PHE A 497 11.50 -3.67 -26.93
C PHE A 497 10.40 -4.46 -27.64
N LEU A 498 9.38 -3.79 -28.22
CA LEU A 498 8.26 -4.47 -28.90
C LEU A 498 8.74 -5.44 -29.96
N GLY A 499 9.78 -5.11 -30.73
CA GLY A 499 10.26 -6.02 -31.78
C GLY A 499 10.89 -7.30 -31.26
N PHE A 500 11.48 -7.31 -30.07
CA PHE A 500 11.95 -8.56 -29.45
C PHE A 500 10.79 -9.43 -28.99
N ILE A 501 9.68 -8.83 -28.56
CA ILE A 501 8.48 -9.61 -28.24
C ILE A 501 7.84 -10.10 -29.53
N ARG A 502 7.62 -9.22 -30.50
CA ARG A 502 6.84 -9.48 -31.72
C ARG A 502 7.55 -10.41 -32.70
N ASP A 503 8.83 -10.21 -32.95
CA ASP A 503 9.50 -10.76 -34.14
C ASP A 503 10.46 -11.91 -33.84
N LEU A 504 10.66 -12.33 -32.58
CA LEU A 504 11.39 -13.58 -32.27
C LEU A 504 10.81 -14.77 -33.07
N ASP A 505 11.68 -15.60 -33.65
CA ASP A 505 11.28 -16.74 -34.48
C ASP A 505 10.46 -17.74 -33.65
N ARG A 506 9.16 -17.77 -33.91
CA ARG A 506 8.21 -18.63 -33.18
C ARG A 506 8.39 -20.12 -33.46
N ASN A 507 9.24 -20.52 -34.40
CA ASN A 507 9.66 -21.91 -34.55
C ASN A 507 10.71 -22.31 -33.51
N LYS A 508 11.47 -21.33 -33.01
CA LYS A 508 12.55 -21.53 -32.03
C LYS A 508 12.18 -21.10 -30.61
N PHE A 509 11.37 -20.05 -30.49
CA PHE A 509 11.07 -19.39 -29.23
C PHE A 509 9.57 -19.40 -28.91
N GLU A 510 9.22 -19.67 -27.66
CA GLU A 510 7.93 -19.39 -27.07
C GLU A 510 8.08 -18.11 -26.23
N VAL A 511 7.27 -17.09 -26.53
CA VAL A 511 7.37 -15.78 -25.90
C VAL A 511 6.26 -15.59 -24.87
N ILE A 512 6.66 -15.37 -23.61
CA ILE A 512 5.76 -15.11 -22.49
C ILE A 512 5.96 -13.66 -22.04
N VAL A 513 4.89 -12.89 -21.97
CA VAL A 513 4.89 -11.54 -21.39
C VAL A 513 4.38 -11.58 -19.95
N ILE A 514 5.08 -10.91 -19.05
CA ILE A 514 4.80 -10.94 -17.62
C ILE A 514 4.70 -9.51 -17.08
N HIS A 515 3.49 -9.13 -16.67
CA HIS A 515 3.19 -7.83 -16.08
C HIS A 515 3.22 -7.91 -14.55
N THR A 516 3.83 -6.92 -13.91
CA THR A 516 3.73 -6.73 -12.45
C THR A 516 2.34 -6.21 -12.05
N PRO A 517 1.95 -6.24 -10.77
CA PRO A 517 0.65 -5.73 -10.32
C PRO A 517 0.44 -4.23 -10.60
N GLY A 518 1.52 -3.45 -10.65
CA GLY A 518 1.49 -2.02 -10.95
C GLY A 518 1.28 -1.68 -12.44
N ALA A 519 1.31 -2.68 -13.33
CA ALA A 519 1.18 -2.46 -14.77
C ALA A 519 -0.23 -1.98 -15.13
N LYS A 520 -0.29 -0.88 -15.87
CA LYS A 520 -1.56 -0.33 -16.39
C LYS A 520 -2.17 -1.27 -17.43
N GLN A 521 -3.49 -1.35 -17.42
CA GLN A 521 -4.26 -2.05 -18.45
C GLN A 521 -4.72 -1.02 -19.49
N ASP A 522 -3.89 -0.80 -20.51
CA ASP A 522 -4.17 0.09 -21.65
C ASP A 522 -4.08 -0.64 -23.00
N SER A 523 -4.40 0.07 -24.09
CA SER A 523 -4.39 -0.51 -25.44
C SER A 523 -3.03 -1.06 -25.86
N PHE A 524 -1.93 -0.49 -25.36
CA PHE A 524 -0.58 -0.98 -25.63
C PHE A 524 -0.34 -2.32 -24.95
N SER A 525 -0.70 -2.45 -23.67
CA SER A 525 -0.57 -3.71 -22.93
C SER A 525 -1.41 -4.83 -23.57
N GLN A 526 -2.62 -4.53 -24.03
CA GLN A 526 -3.47 -5.47 -24.75
C GLN A 526 -2.84 -5.93 -26.06
N ASN A 527 -2.26 -5.00 -26.84
CA ASN A 527 -1.56 -5.32 -28.07
C ASN A 527 -0.32 -6.19 -27.82
N VAL A 528 0.50 -5.85 -26.82
CA VAL A 528 1.66 -6.67 -26.44
C VAL A 528 1.24 -8.09 -26.06
N ASN A 529 0.15 -8.23 -25.29
CA ASN A 529 -0.38 -9.54 -24.90
C ASN A 529 -0.85 -10.38 -26.09
N GLN A 530 -1.42 -9.76 -27.12
CA GLN A 530 -1.86 -10.45 -28.35
C GLN A 530 -0.69 -10.91 -29.23
N LEU A 531 0.47 -10.26 -29.12
CA LEU A 531 1.66 -10.60 -29.89
C LEU A 531 2.52 -11.69 -29.23
N ALA A 532 2.34 -11.92 -27.93
CA ALA A 532 3.01 -12.99 -27.19
C ALA A 532 2.29 -14.34 -27.36
N ASP A 533 2.99 -15.46 -27.17
CA ASP A 533 2.36 -16.78 -27.09
C ASP A 533 1.51 -16.92 -25.80
N LYS A 534 1.90 -16.21 -24.74
CA LYS A 534 1.21 -16.17 -23.45
C LYS A 534 1.45 -14.84 -22.75
N ALA A 535 0.45 -14.36 -21.99
CA ALA A 535 0.57 -13.19 -21.13
C ALA A 535 0.12 -13.52 -19.70
N LEU A 536 0.81 -12.95 -18.71
CA LEU A 536 0.55 -13.14 -17.29
C LEU A 536 0.49 -11.79 -16.58
N THR A 537 -0.39 -11.68 -15.60
CA THR A 537 -0.38 -10.59 -14.61
C THR A 537 -0.08 -11.19 -13.25
N LEU A 538 0.97 -10.71 -12.62
CA LEU A 538 1.44 -11.21 -11.33
C LEU A 538 0.53 -10.72 -10.19
N PRO A 539 0.41 -11.48 -9.09
CA PRO A 539 -0.33 -11.07 -7.89
C PRO A 539 0.45 -10.06 -7.04
N ASP A 540 -0.22 -9.37 -6.10
CA ASP A 540 0.41 -8.33 -5.28
C ASP A 540 1.61 -8.83 -4.47
N ALA A 541 1.48 -9.97 -3.78
CA ALA A 541 2.50 -10.44 -2.84
C ALA A 541 3.74 -11.01 -3.54
N LEU A 542 4.93 -10.47 -3.23
CA LEU A 542 6.20 -10.83 -3.87
C LEU A 542 6.48 -12.35 -3.90
N GLN A 543 6.21 -13.08 -2.82
CA GLN A 543 6.42 -14.53 -2.78
C GLN A 543 5.50 -15.27 -3.76
N LEU A 544 4.25 -14.81 -3.92
CA LEU A 544 3.34 -15.37 -4.92
C LEU A 544 3.81 -14.99 -6.34
N GLN A 545 4.33 -13.78 -6.55
CA GLN A 545 4.95 -13.39 -7.82
C GLN A 545 6.08 -14.36 -8.20
N GLN A 546 7.00 -14.64 -7.27
CA GLN A 546 8.07 -15.61 -7.45
C GLN A 546 7.51 -17.00 -7.83
N GLN A 547 6.53 -17.50 -7.09
CA GLN A 547 5.92 -18.81 -7.36
C GLN A 547 5.28 -18.90 -8.76
N VAL A 548 4.55 -17.85 -9.18
CA VAL A 548 3.93 -17.81 -10.51
C VAL A 548 4.99 -17.84 -11.60
N VAL A 549 6.05 -17.02 -11.50
CA VAL A 549 7.14 -17.02 -12.51
C VAL A 549 7.90 -18.35 -12.49
N MET A 550 8.15 -18.94 -11.33
CA MET A 550 8.81 -20.25 -11.21
C MET A 550 8.01 -21.36 -11.88
N ALA A 551 6.68 -21.32 -11.79
CA ALA A 551 5.79 -22.31 -12.41
C ALA A 551 5.85 -22.30 -13.94
N GLU A 552 6.25 -21.17 -14.55
CA GLU A 552 6.38 -21.05 -16.00
C GLU A 552 7.61 -21.77 -16.57
N GLN A 553 8.58 -22.15 -15.72
CA GLN A 553 9.79 -22.88 -16.11
C GLN A 553 10.48 -22.27 -17.33
N LEU A 554 10.78 -20.97 -17.26
CA LEU A 554 11.40 -20.21 -18.34
C LEU A 554 12.85 -20.64 -18.55
N ASP A 555 13.28 -20.81 -19.79
CA ASP A 555 14.70 -21.03 -20.11
C ASP A 555 15.50 -19.73 -19.97
N VAL A 556 14.89 -18.62 -20.40
CA VAL A 556 15.44 -17.27 -20.28
C VAL A 556 14.40 -16.34 -19.67
N LEU A 557 14.79 -15.58 -18.65
CA LEU A 557 14.01 -14.46 -18.13
C LEU A 557 14.74 -13.16 -18.50
N PHE A 558 14.11 -12.38 -19.38
CA PHE A 558 14.60 -11.09 -19.82
C PHE A 558 13.80 -9.96 -19.17
N TYR A 559 14.50 -9.05 -18.50
CA TYR A 559 13.94 -7.83 -17.95
C TYR A 559 14.29 -6.67 -18.87
N PRO A 560 13.33 -6.07 -19.61
CA PRO A 560 13.61 -4.86 -20.38
C PRO A 560 14.17 -3.71 -19.54
N ASP A 561 13.77 -3.66 -18.26
CA ASP A 561 14.21 -2.70 -17.26
C ASP A 561 14.24 -3.31 -15.85
N ILE A 562 15.18 -2.85 -15.04
CA ILE A 562 15.25 -3.07 -13.59
C ILE A 562 15.63 -1.74 -12.94
N GLY A 563 15.01 -1.43 -11.79
CA GLY A 563 15.29 -0.21 -11.02
C GLY A 563 14.34 0.96 -11.31
N MET A 564 13.42 0.82 -12.28
CA MET A 564 12.37 1.80 -12.54
C MET A 564 11.11 1.59 -11.69
N ALA A 565 10.81 0.33 -11.34
CA ALA A 565 9.70 -0.05 -10.45
C ALA A 565 10.22 -0.92 -9.29
N PRO A 566 9.73 -0.73 -8.04
CA PRO A 566 10.08 -1.60 -6.92
C PRO A 566 9.78 -3.08 -7.19
N SER A 567 8.64 -3.39 -7.83
CA SER A 567 8.21 -4.75 -8.14
C SER A 567 9.27 -5.51 -8.94
N THR A 568 9.74 -4.95 -10.05
CA THR A 568 10.74 -5.59 -10.91
C THR A 568 12.09 -5.69 -10.21
N TYR A 569 12.50 -4.65 -9.47
CA TYR A 569 13.76 -4.65 -8.72
C TYR A 569 13.81 -5.73 -7.65
N PHE A 570 12.80 -5.84 -6.78
CA PHE A 570 12.80 -6.84 -5.71
C PHE A 570 12.57 -8.26 -6.22
N LEU A 571 11.79 -8.43 -7.30
CA LEU A 571 11.61 -9.75 -7.91
C LEU A 571 12.92 -10.27 -8.54
N ALA A 572 13.75 -9.38 -9.10
CA ALA A 572 15.02 -9.75 -9.71
C ALA A 572 16.08 -10.25 -8.72
N TYR A 573 15.88 -10.09 -7.40
CA TYR A 573 16.75 -10.74 -6.39
C TYR A 573 16.62 -12.26 -6.38
N ALA A 574 15.52 -12.80 -6.90
CA ALA A 574 15.32 -14.22 -7.04
C ALA A 574 15.98 -14.75 -8.30
N ARG A 575 16.48 -15.99 -8.23
CA ARG A 575 16.95 -16.72 -9.41
C ARG A 575 15.80 -17.55 -9.96
N LEU A 576 15.07 -16.99 -10.91
CA LEU A 576 13.81 -17.52 -11.43
C LEU A 576 13.97 -18.33 -12.73
N ALA A 577 15.07 -18.15 -13.48
CA ALA A 577 15.37 -18.90 -14.70
C ALA A 577 16.87 -19.28 -14.78
N PRO A 578 17.25 -20.31 -15.57
CA PRO A 578 18.66 -20.69 -15.79
C PRO A 578 19.49 -19.59 -16.43
N VAL A 579 18.88 -18.70 -17.22
CA VAL A 579 19.49 -17.49 -17.75
C VAL A 579 18.63 -16.29 -17.36
N GLN A 580 19.23 -15.30 -16.72
CA GLN A 580 18.58 -14.01 -16.48
C GLN A 580 19.37 -12.88 -17.13
N ALA A 581 18.70 -12.04 -17.89
CA ALA A 581 19.32 -10.92 -18.59
C ALA A 581 18.48 -9.66 -18.42
N VAL A 582 19.14 -8.51 -18.41
CA VAL A 582 18.51 -7.20 -18.33
C VAL A 582 18.85 -6.38 -19.57
N GLY A 583 17.89 -5.62 -20.07
CA GLY A 583 18.06 -4.64 -21.13
C GLY A 583 18.41 -3.26 -20.59
N TRP A 584 18.74 -2.37 -21.51
CA TRP A 584 19.11 -0.98 -21.22
C TRP A 584 17.94 -0.04 -20.90
N GLY A 585 16.73 -0.57 -20.64
CA GLY A 585 15.57 0.26 -20.33
C GLY A 585 15.80 1.21 -19.15
N HIS A 586 16.54 0.73 -18.15
CA HIS A 586 17.30 1.58 -17.23
C HIS A 586 18.79 1.40 -17.54
N PRO A 587 19.49 2.40 -18.10
CA PRO A 587 20.83 2.24 -18.65
C PRO A 587 21.92 2.37 -17.57
N ASP A 588 21.84 1.50 -16.57
CA ASP A 588 22.81 1.38 -15.48
C ASP A 588 22.84 -0.07 -14.95
N THR A 589 23.91 -0.43 -14.26
CA THR A 589 24.05 -1.78 -13.70
C THR A 589 23.05 -2.05 -12.58
N THR A 590 22.53 -3.27 -12.50
CA THR A 590 21.55 -3.62 -11.46
C THR A 590 22.20 -3.87 -10.09
N GLY A 591 23.49 -4.24 -10.08
CA GLY A 591 24.20 -4.68 -8.87
C GLY A 591 23.81 -6.09 -8.39
N LEU A 592 22.91 -6.78 -9.11
CA LEU A 592 22.35 -8.06 -8.70
C LEU A 592 23.20 -9.22 -9.22
N ASP A 593 23.70 -10.07 -8.32
CA ASP A 593 24.45 -11.28 -8.74
C ASP A 593 23.57 -12.38 -9.38
N THR A 594 22.25 -12.25 -9.28
CA THR A 594 21.26 -13.10 -9.94
C THR A 594 21.06 -12.73 -11.40
N MET A 595 21.55 -11.57 -11.84
CA MET A 595 21.51 -11.12 -13.22
C MET A 595 22.78 -11.56 -13.95
N ASP A 596 22.66 -12.34 -15.02
CA ASP A 596 23.82 -12.86 -15.73
C ASP A 596 24.37 -11.86 -16.72
N TYR A 597 23.48 -11.20 -17.46
CA TYR A 597 23.84 -10.42 -18.63
C TYR A 597 23.17 -9.04 -18.64
N PHE A 598 23.93 -8.02 -19.04
CA PHE A 598 23.40 -6.72 -19.44
C PHE A 598 23.48 -6.63 -20.96
N VAL A 599 22.33 -6.54 -21.64
CA VAL A 599 22.23 -6.54 -23.10
C VAL A 599 22.27 -5.12 -23.63
N SER A 600 23.38 -4.78 -24.27
CA SER A 600 23.69 -3.47 -24.83
C SER A 600 24.10 -3.56 -26.31
N GLY A 601 24.54 -2.45 -26.89
CA GLY A 601 25.04 -2.35 -28.26
C GLY A 601 26.51 -1.92 -28.30
N ASP A 602 27.27 -2.45 -29.26
CA ASP A 602 28.70 -2.19 -29.39
C ASP A 602 29.01 -0.71 -29.63
N MET A 603 28.16 -0.03 -30.40
CA MET A 603 28.30 1.37 -30.80
C MET A 603 27.97 2.37 -29.67
N ILE A 604 27.22 1.92 -28.66
CA ILE A 604 26.76 2.77 -27.55
C ILE A 604 27.54 2.52 -26.27
N GLU A 605 28.51 1.60 -26.28
CA GLU A 605 29.39 1.36 -25.14
C GLU A 605 30.75 2.04 -25.34
N PRO A 606 31.35 2.66 -24.30
CA PRO A 606 32.71 3.16 -24.37
C PRO A 606 33.72 2.00 -24.43
N ARG A 607 35.00 2.35 -24.57
CA ARG A 607 36.08 1.38 -24.34
C ARG A 607 36.08 0.99 -22.86
N GLN A 608 36.35 -0.28 -22.56
CA GLN A 608 36.39 -0.82 -21.19
C GLN A 608 35.05 -0.74 -20.43
N ALA A 609 33.93 -0.66 -21.16
CA ALA A 609 32.59 -0.61 -20.60
C ALA A 609 32.26 -1.78 -19.65
N GLU A 610 32.93 -2.92 -19.83
CA GLU A 610 32.77 -4.12 -19.00
C GLU A 610 33.04 -3.84 -17.51
N ALA A 611 33.84 -2.80 -17.19
CA ALA A 611 34.10 -2.38 -15.81
C ALA A 611 32.88 -1.72 -15.15
N HIS A 612 31.92 -1.19 -15.92
CA HIS A 612 30.76 -0.46 -15.43
C HIS A 612 29.63 -1.36 -14.94
N TYR A 613 29.67 -2.65 -15.27
CA TYR A 613 28.58 -3.58 -15.01
C TYR A 613 28.99 -4.71 -14.06
N THR A 614 28.08 -5.09 -13.15
CA THR A 614 28.19 -6.35 -12.40
C THR A 614 27.91 -7.57 -13.28
N GLU A 615 27.01 -7.40 -14.23
CA GLU A 615 26.59 -8.38 -15.22
C GLU A 615 27.69 -8.57 -16.28
N ALA A 616 27.68 -9.71 -16.98
CA ALA A 616 28.48 -9.84 -18.19
C ALA A 616 27.85 -8.98 -19.30
N LEU A 617 28.62 -8.03 -19.82
CA LEU A 617 28.16 -7.11 -20.85
C LEU A 617 28.04 -7.84 -22.20
N ILE A 618 26.86 -7.80 -22.80
CA ILE A 618 26.60 -8.32 -24.14
C ILE A 618 26.53 -7.14 -25.10
N ARG A 619 27.28 -7.21 -26.20
CA ARG A 619 27.45 -6.12 -27.16
C ARG A 619 26.90 -6.55 -28.52
N LEU A 620 25.62 -6.31 -28.77
CA LEU A 620 25.03 -6.51 -30.10
C LEU A 620 25.71 -5.55 -31.10
N ASN A 621 25.86 -5.93 -32.37
CA ASN A 621 26.45 -5.02 -33.37
C ASN A 621 25.45 -3.95 -33.81
N ARG A 622 24.16 -4.15 -33.53
CA ARG A 622 23.08 -3.16 -33.70
C ARG A 622 22.70 -2.50 -32.38
N LEU A 623 21.93 -1.42 -32.44
CA LEU A 623 21.25 -0.89 -31.27
C LEU A 623 20.37 -1.99 -30.64
N PRO A 624 20.40 -2.16 -29.31
CA PRO A 624 19.76 -3.27 -28.61
C PRO A 624 18.24 -3.09 -28.44
N CYS A 625 17.55 -2.82 -29.54
CA CYS A 625 16.11 -2.60 -29.62
C CYS A 625 15.62 -2.76 -31.07
N CYS A 626 14.33 -3.04 -31.26
CA CYS A 626 13.69 -2.99 -32.56
C CYS A 626 12.43 -2.11 -32.47
N TYR A 627 12.61 -0.84 -32.85
CA TYR A 627 11.61 0.21 -32.73
C TYR A 627 10.77 0.33 -34.00
N TYR A 628 9.45 0.26 -33.89
CA TYR A 628 8.56 0.55 -35.01
C TYR A 628 8.13 1.99 -35.00
N GLN A 629 8.16 2.61 -36.18
CA GLN A 629 7.53 3.91 -36.37
C GLN A 629 6.01 3.77 -36.20
N ALA A 630 5.51 4.11 -35.00
CA ALA A 630 4.10 3.98 -34.67
C ALA A 630 3.24 5.12 -35.26
N ILE A 631 3.85 6.25 -35.59
CA ILE A 631 3.17 7.45 -36.11
C ILE A 631 3.84 7.88 -37.41
N ALA A 632 3.06 7.95 -38.49
CA ALA A 632 3.50 8.59 -39.73
C ALA A 632 3.77 10.08 -39.47
N ALA A 633 4.79 10.65 -40.10
CA ALA A 633 5.07 12.07 -40.00
C ALA A 633 3.79 12.87 -40.38
N PRO A 634 3.15 13.59 -39.44
CA PRO A 634 2.07 14.51 -39.74
C PRO A 634 2.52 15.50 -40.81
N THR A 635 1.70 15.67 -41.84
CA THR A 635 1.97 16.60 -42.94
C THR A 635 1.61 18.04 -42.59
N ASP A 636 0.67 18.23 -41.65
CA ASP A 636 0.26 19.54 -41.15
C ASP A 636 1.08 19.90 -39.91
N ILE A 637 2.24 20.51 -40.14
CA ILE A 637 3.13 20.96 -39.06
C ILE A 637 2.58 22.29 -38.51
N PRO A 638 2.28 22.38 -37.20
CA PRO A 638 1.73 23.60 -36.61
C PRO A 638 2.69 24.79 -36.77
N LEU A 639 2.12 25.97 -36.96
CA LEU A 639 2.90 27.21 -37.00
C LEU A 639 3.45 27.54 -35.62
N ARG A 640 4.71 28.00 -35.53
CA ARG A 640 5.38 28.32 -34.26
C ARG A 640 4.51 29.13 -33.28
N PRO A 641 3.85 30.24 -33.69
CA PRO A 641 3.05 31.04 -32.76
C PRO A 641 1.81 30.30 -32.21
N THR A 642 1.28 29.32 -32.94
CA THR A 642 0.14 28.52 -32.45
C THR A 642 0.51 27.59 -31.30
N LEU A 643 1.80 27.28 -31.16
CA LEU A 643 2.37 26.55 -30.04
C LEU A 643 2.92 27.49 -28.95
N GLY A 644 2.76 28.81 -29.06
CA GLY A 644 3.38 29.76 -28.14
C GLY A 644 4.89 29.95 -28.34
N LEU A 645 5.43 29.51 -29.48
CA LEU A 645 6.86 29.66 -29.80
C LEU A 645 7.14 30.97 -30.56
N PRO A 646 8.36 31.52 -30.45
CA PRO A 646 8.79 32.69 -31.22
C PRO A 646 8.64 32.51 -32.73
N ALA A 647 8.14 33.54 -33.41
CA ALA A 647 7.89 33.51 -34.85
C ALA A 647 9.17 33.47 -35.70
N THR A 648 10.28 34.01 -35.18
CA THR A 648 11.57 34.11 -35.84
C THR A 648 12.70 33.64 -34.92
N GLY A 649 13.92 33.54 -35.46
CA GLY A 649 15.07 33.03 -34.74
C GLY A 649 15.21 31.51 -34.80
N THR A 650 16.37 31.01 -34.41
CA THR A 650 16.64 29.56 -34.34
C THR A 650 15.94 28.94 -33.13
N LEU A 651 15.30 27.79 -33.30
CA LEU A 651 14.77 27.00 -32.19
C LEU A 651 15.70 25.83 -31.86
N TYR A 652 16.30 25.87 -30.68
CA TYR A 652 17.11 24.79 -30.10
C TYR A 652 16.25 24.00 -29.11
N GLY A 653 15.70 22.87 -29.52
CA GLY A 653 14.81 22.07 -28.68
C GLY A 653 15.55 21.06 -27.80
N CYS A 654 15.19 20.95 -26.53
CA CYS A 654 15.59 19.82 -25.68
C CYS A 654 14.35 19.31 -24.93
N PRO A 655 13.44 18.61 -25.62
CA PRO A 655 12.17 18.17 -25.06
C PRO A 655 12.36 16.90 -24.19
N GLN A 656 13.13 17.05 -23.11
CA GLN A 656 13.57 15.99 -22.21
C GLN A 656 13.02 16.22 -20.80
N SER A 657 12.94 15.15 -20.00
CA SER A 657 12.58 15.28 -18.59
C SER A 657 13.64 16.04 -17.81
N LEU A 658 13.22 16.94 -16.91
CA LEU A 658 14.11 17.88 -16.22
C LEU A 658 15.18 17.22 -15.35
N TYR A 659 14.95 16.03 -14.81
CA TYR A 659 15.97 15.29 -14.05
C TYR A 659 17.17 14.82 -14.91
N LYS A 660 17.10 14.92 -16.24
CA LYS A 660 18.26 14.72 -17.13
C LYS A 660 19.21 15.93 -17.17
N PHE A 661 18.80 17.08 -16.63
CA PHE A 661 19.54 18.33 -16.72
C PHE A 661 20.56 18.43 -15.59
N HIS A 662 21.65 17.69 -15.78
CA HIS A 662 22.83 17.74 -14.92
C HIS A 662 23.36 19.19 -14.83
N PRO A 663 23.88 19.65 -13.67
CA PRO A 663 24.42 21.01 -13.52
C PRO A 663 25.41 21.44 -14.60
N ASP A 664 26.33 20.56 -15.02
CA ASP A 664 27.28 20.84 -16.13
C ASP A 664 26.61 21.20 -17.47
N PHE A 665 25.35 20.79 -17.69
CA PHE A 665 24.64 21.11 -18.92
C PHE A 665 24.20 22.57 -18.97
N ASP A 666 24.09 23.25 -17.83
CA ASP A 666 23.71 24.66 -17.76
C ASP A 666 24.71 25.53 -18.54
N GLY A 667 26.01 25.24 -18.44
CA GLY A 667 27.05 25.96 -19.18
C GLY A 667 26.94 25.78 -20.69
N VAL A 668 26.54 24.59 -21.15
CA VAL A 668 26.31 24.30 -22.57
C VAL A 668 25.13 25.11 -23.10
N LEU A 669 24.01 25.12 -22.36
CA LEU A 669 22.83 25.89 -22.71
C LEU A 669 23.13 27.40 -22.72
N LEU A 670 23.90 27.87 -21.73
CA LEU A 670 24.30 29.28 -21.63
C LEU A 670 25.14 29.70 -22.83
N ALA A 671 26.14 28.89 -23.21
CA ALA A 671 26.98 29.17 -24.38
C ALA A 671 26.18 29.24 -25.70
N ILE A 672 25.11 28.43 -25.84
CA ILE A 672 24.19 28.52 -27.00
C ILE A 672 23.39 29.82 -26.94
N ALA A 673 22.84 30.16 -25.77
CA ALA A 673 22.04 31.37 -25.58
C ALA A 673 22.85 32.67 -25.81
N GLU A 674 24.12 32.70 -25.40
CA GLU A 674 25.04 33.79 -25.65
C GLU A 674 25.47 33.84 -27.13
N GLY A 675 25.69 32.67 -27.73
CA GLY A 675 26.12 32.54 -29.11
C GLY A 675 25.05 32.93 -30.14
N ASP A 676 23.77 32.76 -29.86
CA ASP A 676 22.68 33.16 -30.76
C ASP A 676 21.70 34.10 -30.04
N PRO A 677 21.94 35.42 -30.05
CA PRO A 677 21.09 36.39 -29.36
C PRO A 677 19.64 36.42 -29.86
N THR A 678 19.38 35.87 -31.04
CA THR A 678 18.04 35.78 -31.65
C THR A 678 17.41 34.39 -31.50
N GLY A 679 18.19 33.40 -31.08
CA GLY A 679 17.78 32.03 -30.89
C GLY A 679 17.10 31.82 -29.55
N HIS A 680 16.27 30.77 -29.49
CA HIS A 680 15.54 30.39 -28.29
C HIS A 680 15.76 28.92 -27.99
N ILE A 681 15.91 28.60 -26.71
CA ILE A 681 16.00 27.22 -26.22
C ILE A 681 14.60 26.80 -25.78
N VAL A 682 14.15 25.62 -26.20
CA VAL A 682 12.79 25.14 -25.92
C VAL A 682 12.85 23.88 -25.06
N LEU A 683 12.33 23.96 -23.83
CA LEU A 683 12.30 22.87 -22.86
C LEU A 683 10.86 22.52 -22.49
N LEU A 684 10.65 21.38 -21.81
CA LEU A 684 9.35 21.03 -21.22
C LEU A 684 9.33 21.36 -19.72
N GLU A 685 8.19 21.83 -19.21
CA GLU A 685 7.97 22.05 -17.77
C GLU A 685 8.02 20.75 -16.95
N GLY A 686 7.69 19.62 -17.58
CA GLY A 686 7.51 18.34 -16.90
C GLY A 686 6.20 18.27 -16.10
N LYS A 687 5.99 17.16 -15.39
CA LYS A 687 4.74 16.92 -14.64
C LYS A 687 4.73 17.52 -13.22
N GLN A 688 5.90 17.87 -12.68
CA GLN A 688 6.05 18.34 -11.30
C GLN A 688 6.63 19.76 -11.33
N ALA A 689 5.81 20.74 -10.98
CA ALA A 689 6.21 22.15 -10.98
C ALA A 689 7.43 22.43 -10.07
N ALA A 690 7.57 21.67 -8.98
CA ALA A 690 8.68 21.79 -8.04
C ALA A 690 10.07 21.57 -8.69
N MET A 691 10.20 20.61 -9.62
CA MET A 691 11.46 20.38 -10.33
C MET A 691 11.86 21.59 -11.18
N LEU A 692 10.89 22.20 -11.88
CA LEU A 692 11.15 23.41 -12.66
C LEU A 692 11.55 24.58 -11.75
N ALA A 693 10.92 24.71 -10.57
CA ALA A 693 11.30 25.72 -9.59
C ALA A 693 12.76 25.54 -9.15
N GLN A 694 13.22 24.32 -8.90
CA GLN A 694 14.62 24.04 -8.56
C GLN A 694 15.59 24.39 -9.70
N ILE A 695 15.25 24.07 -10.95
CA ILE A 695 16.06 24.48 -12.12
C ILE A 695 16.15 26.01 -12.21
N ARG A 696 15.04 26.72 -12.02
CA ARG A 696 15.02 28.19 -12.06
C ARG A 696 15.84 28.80 -10.92
N THR A 697 15.73 28.27 -9.71
CA THR A 697 16.55 28.70 -8.56
C THR A 697 18.04 28.46 -8.83
N ARG A 698 18.40 27.30 -9.41
CA ARG A 698 19.78 27.01 -9.82
C ARG A 698 20.28 28.05 -10.82
N TRP A 699 19.54 28.30 -11.90
CA TRP A 699 19.93 29.24 -12.95
C TRP A 699 19.92 30.70 -12.52
N ALA A 700 19.05 31.11 -11.60
CA ALA A 700 19.10 32.47 -11.03
C ALA A 700 20.46 32.78 -10.40
N ASN A 701 21.16 31.76 -9.91
CA ASN A 701 22.49 31.89 -9.31
C ASN A 701 23.63 31.70 -10.33
N SER A 702 23.50 30.74 -11.26
CA SER A 702 24.62 30.33 -12.13
C SER A 702 24.51 30.78 -13.59
N ALA A 703 23.30 30.98 -14.13
CA ALA A 703 23.07 31.26 -15.55
C ALA A 703 21.79 32.09 -15.78
N PRO A 704 21.71 33.36 -15.29
CA PRO A 704 20.47 34.15 -15.33
C PRO A 704 19.89 34.36 -16.74
N LEU A 705 20.74 34.43 -17.77
CA LEU A 705 20.32 34.57 -19.16
C LEU A 705 19.39 33.43 -19.61
N LEU A 706 19.53 32.22 -19.06
CA LEU A 706 18.66 31.10 -19.39
C LEU A 706 17.21 31.33 -18.94
N LEU A 707 16.99 32.12 -17.88
CA LEU A 707 15.64 32.48 -17.45
C LEU A 707 14.90 33.34 -18.48
N GLU A 708 15.65 34.08 -19.31
CA GLU A 708 15.12 34.94 -20.38
C GLU A 708 15.07 34.23 -21.73
N ARG A 709 16.01 33.31 -22.00
CA ARG A 709 16.21 32.68 -23.32
C ARG A 709 15.57 31.32 -23.49
N VAL A 710 15.08 30.72 -22.40
CA VAL A 710 14.39 29.43 -22.41
C VAL A 710 12.88 29.63 -22.44
N VAL A 711 12.24 29.05 -23.45
CA VAL A 711 10.78 28.89 -23.52
C VAL A 711 10.43 27.51 -22.94
N PHE A 712 9.64 27.51 -21.87
CA PHE A 712 9.12 26.29 -21.27
C PHE A 712 7.74 25.97 -21.84
N MET A 713 7.61 24.76 -22.37
CA MET A 713 6.37 24.23 -22.91
C MET A 713 5.63 23.41 -21.85
N PRO A 714 4.30 23.57 -21.73
CA PRO A 714 3.51 22.77 -20.81
C PRO A 714 3.53 21.28 -21.21
N PRO A 715 3.06 20.36 -20.35
CA PRO A 715 2.85 18.97 -20.73
C PRO A 715 2.00 18.84 -22.01
N LEU A 716 2.48 18.07 -22.98
CA LEU A 716 1.84 17.87 -24.28
C LEU A 716 1.36 16.43 -24.45
N ASP A 717 0.25 16.24 -25.17
CA ASP A 717 -0.08 14.93 -25.71
C ASP A 717 0.92 14.52 -26.82
N LEU A 718 0.86 13.26 -27.23
CA LEU A 718 1.82 12.70 -28.18
C LEU A 718 1.81 13.41 -29.53
N LEU A 719 0.65 13.84 -30.04
CA LEU A 719 0.57 14.46 -31.36
C LEU A 719 1.09 15.91 -31.31
N SER A 720 0.73 16.67 -30.28
CA SER A 720 1.28 18.01 -30.04
C SER A 720 2.78 17.96 -29.78
N PHE A 721 3.27 16.94 -29.07
CA PHE A 721 4.71 16.73 -28.85
C PHE A 721 5.46 16.44 -30.15
N MET A 722 4.91 15.60 -31.02
CA MET A 722 5.48 15.35 -32.36
C MET A 722 5.50 16.63 -33.21
N GLY A 723 4.41 17.41 -33.17
CA GLY A 723 4.33 18.72 -33.81
C GLY A 723 5.38 19.69 -33.29
N LEU A 724 5.60 19.75 -31.96
CA LEU A 724 6.66 20.54 -31.35
C LEU A 724 8.03 20.15 -31.91
N ILE A 725 8.37 18.85 -31.89
CA ILE A 725 9.63 18.33 -32.43
C ILE A 725 9.83 18.78 -33.89
N ALA A 726 8.81 18.66 -34.73
CA ALA A 726 8.88 19.01 -36.15
C ALA A 726 9.22 20.49 -36.40
N THR A 727 8.87 21.39 -35.46
CA THR A 727 9.15 22.83 -35.57
C THR A 727 10.56 23.23 -35.15
N MET A 728 11.26 22.38 -34.40
CA MET A 728 12.61 22.67 -33.90
C MET A 728 13.59 22.76 -35.05
N ASP A 729 14.58 23.66 -34.98
CA ASP A 729 15.68 23.70 -35.95
C ASP A 729 16.69 22.61 -35.62
N VAL A 730 17.19 22.63 -34.40
CA VAL A 730 18.20 21.70 -33.88
C VAL A 730 17.66 21.12 -32.58
N LEU A 731 17.84 19.82 -32.36
CA LEU A 731 17.63 19.23 -31.04
C LEU A 731 18.95 19.13 -30.28
N LEU A 732 18.89 19.34 -28.97
CA LEU A 732 20.00 19.21 -28.05
C LEU A 732 19.80 17.94 -27.22
N ASP A 733 20.82 17.09 -27.20
CA ASP A 733 20.89 15.90 -26.37
C ASP A 733 21.52 16.22 -25.00
N PRO A 734 20.90 15.85 -23.87
CA PRO A 734 21.54 16.05 -22.56
C PRO A 734 22.83 15.23 -22.43
N ILE A 735 23.89 15.86 -21.93
CA ILE A 735 25.28 15.39 -22.06
C ILE A 735 25.62 14.08 -21.33
N TYR A 736 24.99 13.79 -20.19
CA TYR A 736 25.28 12.57 -19.40
C TYR A 736 24.16 11.55 -19.38
N PHE A 737 22.96 11.91 -19.86
CA PHE A 737 21.85 11.01 -20.05
C PHE A 737 21.06 11.44 -21.29
N GLY A 738 21.41 10.84 -22.42
CA GLY A 738 20.92 11.24 -23.73
C GLY A 738 19.49 10.80 -24.03
N SER A 739 19.13 11.01 -25.28
CA SER A 739 17.84 10.72 -25.87
C SER A 739 17.74 9.25 -26.22
N GLY A 740 16.71 8.59 -25.68
CA GLY A 740 16.28 7.25 -26.07
C GLY A 740 15.12 7.35 -27.06
N ASN A 741 13.88 7.25 -26.57
CA ASN A 741 12.68 7.34 -27.40
C ASN A 741 12.56 8.66 -28.21
N THR A 742 12.93 9.80 -27.64
CA THR A 742 12.88 11.11 -28.33
C THR A 742 13.71 11.14 -29.60
N LEU A 743 14.82 10.38 -29.65
CA LEU A 743 15.63 10.27 -30.86
C LEU A 743 14.82 9.68 -32.01
N TYR A 744 14.12 8.57 -31.77
CA TYR A 744 13.27 7.93 -32.77
C TYR A 744 12.16 8.86 -33.24
N GLU A 745 11.54 9.60 -32.32
CA GLU A 745 10.52 10.60 -32.63
C GLU A 745 11.07 11.77 -33.47
N ALA A 746 12.30 12.21 -33.20
CA ALA A 746 13.00 13.21 -34.00
C ALA A 746 13.35 12.72 -35.41
N MET A 747 13.76 11.45 -35.53
CA MET A 747 14.16 10.86 -36.80
C MET A 747 13.00 10.65 -37.78
N VAL A 748 11.74 10.62 -37.29
CA VAL A 748 10.54 10.67 -38.15
C VAL A 748 10.58 11.87 -39.10
N TYR A 749 11.13 13.01 -38.66
CA TYR A 749 11.29 14.23 -39.46
C TYR A 749 12.76 14.51 -39.83
N GLY A 750 13.69 13.62 -39.46
CA GLY A 750 15.13 13.80 -39.63
C GLY A 750 15.70 14.99 -38.86
N ILE A 751 15.10 15.45 -37.76
CA ILE A 751 15.62 16.63 -37.04
C ILE A 751 17.03 16.34 -36.50
N PRO A 752 18.06 17.14 -36.84
CA PRO A 752 19.41 16.90 -36.34
C PRO A 752 19.48 17.07 -34.82
N VAL A 753 19.99 16.05 -34.14
CA VAL A 753 20.19 16.02 -32.69
C VAL A 753 21.68 16.17 -32.40
N VAL A 754 22.11 17.32 -31.87
CA VAL A 754 23.50 17.51 -31.43
C VAL A 754 23.73 16.67 -30.18
N THR A 755 24.79 15.89 -30.16
CA THR A 755 25.12 15.00 -29.03
C THR A 755 26.62 15.01 -28.75
N TRP A 756 26.99 14.59 -27.54
CA TRP A 756 28.37 14.31 -27.15
C TRP A 756 28.40 12.97 -26.40
N PRO A 757 29.16 11.97 -26.90
CA PRO A 757 29.17 10.63 -26.33
C PRO A 757 30.02 10.58 -25.06
N SER A 758 29.37 10.70 -23.89
CA SER A 758 30.03 10.72 -22.57
C SER A 758 30.55 9.34 -22.12
N ASP A 759 31.03 9.27 -20.87
CA ASP A 759 31.77 8.13 -20.32
C ASP A 759 30.93 6.86 -20.08
N PHE A 760 29.60 6.93 -20.18
CA PHE A 760 28.70 5.81 -19.90
C PHE A 760 27.68 5.62 -21.02
N MET A 761 27.18 4.39 -21.20
CA MET A 761 26.23 4.01 -22.24
C MET A 761 25.04 4.97 -22.38
N ARG A 762 24.46 5.37 -21.25
CA ARG A 762 23.33 6.29 -21.14
C ARG A 762 23.51 7.64 -21.83
N GLY A 763 24.73 8.09 -22.11
CA GLY A 763 25.01 9.32 -22.86
C GLY A 763 25.44 9.10 -24.31
N ARG A 764 25.29 7.89 -24.87
CA ARG A 764 25.90 7.50 -26.16
C ARG A 764 24.91 7.01 -27.21
N ILE A 765 23.62 6.92 -26.87
CA ILE A 765 22.56 6.36 -27.73
C ILE A 765 22.46 7.10 -29.07
N VAL A 766 22.42 8.44 -29.05
CA VAL A 766 22.31 9.25 -30.27
C VAL A 766 23.52 9.08 -31.17
N ALA A 767 24.73 9.10 -30.60
CA ALA A 767 25.96 8.87 -31.36
C ALA A 767 26.00 7.47 -31.99
N GLY A 768 25.60 6.43 -31.25
CA GLY A 768 25.52 5.08 -31.77
C GLY A 768 24.46 4.92 -32.88
N ALA A 769 23.33 5.63 -32.78
CA ALA A 769 22.33 5.64 -33.84
C ALA A 769 22.83 6.30 -35.13
N TYR A 770 23.58 7.41 -35.02
CA TYR A 770 24.23 8.01 -36.19
C TYR A 770 25.24 7.06 -36.84
N GLN A 771 26.00 6.32 -36.04
CA GLN A 771 26.91 5.30 -36.53
C GLN A 771 26.15 4.17 -37.25
N GLN A 772 25.06 3.68 -36.68
CA GLN A 772 24.20 2.65 -37.30
C GLN A 772 23.63 3.12 -38.65
N MET A 773 23.19 4.38 -38.72
CA MET A 773 22.68 4.99 -39.95
C MET A 773 23.75 5.23 -41.02
N GLY A 774 25.04 5.26 -40.65
CA GLY A 774 26.14 5.53 -41.57
C GLY A 774 26.14 6.97 -42.11
N VAL A 775 25.74 7.95 -41.30
CA VAL A 775 25.61 9.35 -41.71
C VAL A 775 26.96 10.06 -41.57
N ALA A 776 27.54 10.54 -42.69
CA ALA A 776 28.89 11.12 -42.74
C ALA A 776 29.08 12.40 -41.91
N ASP A 777 28.11 13.34 -41.97
CA ASP A 777 28.16 14.63 -41.28
C ASP A 777 27.29 14.65 -40.01
N ALA A 778 27.26 13.53 -39.29
CA ALA A 778 26.48 13.41 -38.07
C ALA A 778 26.92 14.46 -37.02
N PRO A 779 25.97 15.13 -36.34
CA PRO A 779 26.24 16.20 -35.40
C PRO A 779 26.71 15.68 -34.03
N ILE A 780 27.88 15.03 -34.02
CA ILE A 780 28.53 14.50 -32.83
C ILE A 780 29.69 15.43 -32.46
N ALA A 781 29.62 16.07 -31.30
CA ALA A 781 30.70 16.90 -30.80
C ALA A 781 31.89 16.01 -30.38
N PRO A 782 33.13 16.30 -30.82
CA PRO A 782 34.30 15.50 -30.45
C PRO A 782 34.69 15.68 -28.98
N ARG A 783 34.41 16.86 -28.42
CA ARG A 783 34.58 17.18 -26.99
C ARG A 783 33.37 17.97 -26.50
N LEU A 784 33.15 17.98 -25.19
CA LEU A 784 32.03 18.70 -24.59
C LEU A 784 32.07 20.20 -24.90
N GLU A 785 33.25 20.81 -24.93
CA GLU A 785 33.43 22.25 -25.20
C GLU A 785 33.04 22.63 -26.63
N ASP A 786 33.07 21.67 -27.55
CA ASP A 786 32.72 21.88 -28.96
C ASP A 786 31.19 21.77 -29.19
N TYR A 787 30.42 21.30 -28.20
CA TYR A 787 28.99 21.05 -28.31
C TYR A 787 28.20 22.30 -28.72
N ALA A 788 28.35 23.40 -27.98
CA ALA A 788 27.61 24.63 -28.23
C ALA A 788 27.94 25.21 -29.61
N ASN A 789 29.22 25.17 -30.01
CA ASN A 789 29.67 25.62 -31.32
C ASN A 789 29.04 24.80 -32.46
N LEU A 790 28.92 23.48 -32.29
CA LEU A 790 28.28 22.60 -33.25
C LEU A 790 26.78 22.92 -33.39
N ALA A 791 26.08 23.14 -32.27
CA ALA A 791 24.68 23.55 -32.28
C ALA A 791 24.48 24.89 -33.00
N LEU A 792 25.27 25.91 -32.65
CA LEU A 792 25.22 27.23 -33.28
C LEU A 792 25.51 27.16 -34.79
N ALA A 793 26.50 26.35 -35.20
CA ALA A 793 26.85 26.18 -36.60
C ALA A 793 25.70 25.58 -37.44
N LEU A 794 24.93 24.64 -36.86
CA LEU A 794 23.74 24.08 -37.50
C LEU A 794 22.54 25.05 -37.48
N GLY A 795 22.36 25.77 -36.39
CA GLY A 795 21.31 26.77 -36.24
C GLY A 795 21.39 27.88 -37.30
N ARG A 796 22.61 28.41 -37.49
CA ARG A 796 22.90 29.52 -38.41
C ARG A 796 22.91 29.14 -39.89
N ASN A 797 22.91 27.86 -40.25
CA ASN A 797 22.99 27.41 -41.64
C ASN A 797 21.78 26.54 -42.05
N PRO A 798 20.67 27.16 -42.50
CA PRO A 798 19.47 26.43 -42.93
C PRO A 798 19.73 25.45 -44.07
N GLN A 799 20.61 25.77 -45.02
CA GLN A 799 20.90 24.90 -46.16
C GLN A 799 21.57 23.59 -45.72
N ARG A 800 22.60 23.69 -44.87
CA ARG A 800 23.27 22.52 -44.28
C ARG A 800 22.29 21.70 -43.45
N ARG A 801 21.49 22.37 -42.61
CA ARG A 801 20.48 21.73 -41.76
C ARG A 801 19.43 20.97 -42.57
N ASN A 802 18.89 21.55 -43.63
CA ASN A 802 17.89 20.91 -44.48
C ASN A 802 18.44 19.71 -45.26
N THR A 803 19.69 19.81 -45.72
CA THR A 803 20.39 18.68 -46.36
C THR A 803 20.57 17.52 -45.38
N LEU A 804 21.05 17.83 -44.17
CA LEU A 804 21.21 16.82 -43.12
C LEU A 804 19.88 16.19 -42.72
N ARG A 805 18.79 16.97 -42.65
CA ARG A 805 17.45 16.44 -42.35
C ARG A 805 17.01 15.35 -43.30
N GLN A 806 17.15 15.60 -44.61
CA GLN A 806 16.78 14.63 -45.64
C GLN A 806 17.64 13.36 -45.52
N ALA A 807 18.96 13.52 -45.33
CA ALA A 807 19.87 12.39 -45.16
C ALA A 807 19.52 11.56 -43.90
N LEU A 808 19.25 12.22 -42.77
CA LEU A 808 18.87 11.56 -41.51
C LEU A 808 17.55 10.81 -41.65
N GLN A 809 16.52 11.43 -42.22
CA GLN A 809 15.21 10.79 -42.39
C GLN A 809 15.30 9.54 -43.28
N GLN A 810 16.03 9.63 -44.40
CA GLN A 810 16.24 8.49 -45.31
C GLN A 810 17.04 7.37 -44.64
N ALA A 811 18.11 7.71 -43.93
CA ALA A 811 18.94 6.73 -43.25
C ALA A 811 18.19 6.06 -42.09
N ALA A 812 17.40 6.82 -41.31
CA ALA A 812 16.60 6.29 -40.21
C ALA A 812 15.53 5.31 -40.69
N ALA A 813 14.85 5.64 -41.80
CA ALA A 813 13.87 4.76 -42.44
C ALA A 813 14.47 3.42 -42.88
N ARG A 814 15.77 3.39 -43.23
CA ARG A 814 16.47 2.19 -43.67
C ARG A 814 17.09 1.40 -42.51
N GLU A 815 17.69 2.10 -41.54
CA GLU A 815 18.62 1.51 -40.58
C GLU A 815 18.15 1.55 -39.13
N LEU A 816 17.23 2.43 -38.72
CA LEU A 816 16.82 2.56 -37.32
C LEU A 816 15.45 1.94 -37.04
N PHE A 817 14.47 2.17 -37.93
CA PHE A 817 13.12 1.67 -37.74
C PHE A 817 13.00 0.22 -38.21
N ALA A 818 12.28 -0.59 -37.43
CA ALA A 818 12.01 -2.00 -37.72
C ALA A 818 13.27 -2.84 -38.01
N ASP A 819 14.36 -2.58 -37.27
CA ASP A 819 15.65 -3.24 -37.45
C ASP A 819 15.59 -4.74 -37.08
N ALA A 820 15.24 -5.57 -38.05
CA ALA A 820 15.14 -7.02 -37.89
C ALA A 820 16.48 -7.67 -37.54
N GLN A 821 17.63 -7.05 -37.90
CA GLN A 821 18.94 -7.58 -37.57
C GLN A 821 19.19 -7.54 -36.06
N ALA A 822 18.74 -6.49 -35.37
CA ALA A 822 18.81 -6.42 -33.91
C ALA A 822 18.07 -7.61 -33.25
N VAL A 823 16.92 -8.01 -33.81
CA VAL A 823 16.18 -9.19 -33.33
C VAL A 823 16.96 -10.49 -33.58
N ARG A 824 17.56 -10.66 -34.77
CA ARG A 824 18.38 -11.85 -35.08
C ARG A 824 19.60 -11.96 -34.16
N GLU A 825 20.27 -10.84 -33.89
CA GLU A 825 21.41 -10.80 -32.99
C GLU A 825 21.02 -11.13 -31.54
N PHE A 826 19.84 -10.67 -31.12
CA PHE A 826 19.28 -11.04 -29.82
C PHE A 826 18.97 -12.54 -29.72
N GLU A 827 18.46 -13.18 -30.78
CA GLU A 827 18.26 -14.64 -30.81
C GLU A 827 19.56 -15.42 -30.65
N ILE A 828 20.61 -15.02 -31.38
CA ILE A 828 21.93 -15.65 -31.28
C ILE A 828 22.45 -15.54 -29.86
N PHE A 829 22.25 -14.39 -29.20
CA PHE A 829 22.56 -14.23 -27.78
C PHE A 829 21.77 -15.21 -26.90
N LEU A 830 20.45 -15.31 -27.07
CA LEU A 830 19.61 -16.21 -26.26
C LEU A 830 20.06 -17.68 -26.39
N GLU A 831 20.30 -18.14 -27.63
CA GLU A 831 20.79 -19.49 -27.91
C GLU A 831 22.18 -19.73 -27.28
N ALA A 832 23.11 -18.77 -27.43
CA ALA A 832 24.47 -18.88 -26.89
C ALA A 832 24.50 -18.85 -25.36
N ALA A 833 23.70 -17.99 -24.73
CA ALA A 833 23.58 -17.87 -23.29
C ALA A 833 23.02 -19.15 -22.67
N LEU A 834 21.98 -19.73 -23.29
CA LEU A 834 21.40 -20.99 -22.85
C LEU A 834 22.38 -22.16 -23.01
N ALA A 835 23.10 -22.20 -24.13
CA ALA A 835 24.15 -23.20 -24.36
C ALA A 835 25.25 -23.11 -23.30
N ALA A 836 25.71 -21.90 -22.94
CA ALA A 836 26.67 -21.71 -21.85
C ALA A 836 26.12 -22.17 -20.50
N ALA A 837 24.88 -21.77 -20.15
CA ALA A 837 24.23 -22.19 -18.91
C ALA A 837 24.10 -23.72 -18.80
N SER A 838 23.84 -24.43 -19.90
CA SER A 838 23.77 -25.91 -19.92
C SER A 838 25.09 -26.61 -19.55
N ARG A 839 26.21 -25.91 -19.69
CA ARG A 839 27.55 -26.35 -19.27
C ARG A 839 27.96 -25.83 -17.89
N GLY A 840 27.10 -25.06 -17.22
CA GLY A 840 27.43 -24.38 -15.96
C GLY A 840 28.36 -23.18 -16.15
N GLU A 841 28.39 -22.61 -17.36
CA GLU A 841 29.23 -21.47 -17.74
C GLU A 841 28.39 -20.21 -18.00
N LYS A 842 29.05 -19.06 -18.08
CA LYS A 842 28.47 -17.81 -18.61
C LYS A 842 29.23 -17.39 -19.87
N LEU A 843 28.57 -16.67 -20.77
CA LEU A 843 29.27 -15.96 -21.84
C LEU A 843 30.24 -14.93 -21.20
N PRO A 844 31.43 -14.70 -21.79
CA PRO A 844 32.36 -13.71 -21.28
C PRO A 844 31.78 -12.29 -21.42
N SER A 845 32.14 -11.40 -20.50
CA SER A 845 31.81 -9.98 -20.64
C SER A 845 32.50 -9.39 -21.89
N GLY A 846 31.76 -8.59 -22.66
CA GLY A 846 32.17 -8.12 -23.98
C GLY A 846 31.82 -9.06 -25.14
N TRP A 847 31.06 -10.15 -24.89
CA TRP A 847 30.64 -11.07 -25.95
C TRP A 847 29.81 -10.36 -27.02
N LYS A 848 30.03 -10.75 -28.29
CA LYS A 848 29.34 -10.22 -29.47
C LYS A 848 28.73 -11.37 -30.28
N PRO A 849 27.57 -11.16 -30.92
CA PRO A 849 27.06 -12.11 -31.89
C PRO A 849 28.02 -12.14 -33.09
N HIS A 850 28.57 -13.31 -33.38
CA HIS A 850 29.34 -13.51 -34.60
C HIS A 850 28.37 -13.49 -35.79
N PRO A 851 28.72 -12.84 -36.92
CA PRO A 851 27.90 -12.94 -38.12
C PRO A 851 27.75 -14.43 -38.48
N PRO A 852 26.57 -14.87 -38.94
CA PRO A 852 26.40 -16.24 -39.40
C PRO A 852 27.48 -16.52 -40.44
N SER A 853 28.21 -17.63 -40.27
CA SER A 853 29.21 -18.07 -41.25
C SER A 853 28.48 -18.20 -42.59
N VAL A 854 28.81 -17.35 -43.55
CA VAL A 854 28.28 -17.42 -44.91
C VAL A 854 28.79 -18.69 -45.58
#